data_AF-A0A537KDN8-F1
#
_entry.id   AF-A0A537KDN8-F1
#
_cell.length_a   1.000
_cell.length_b   1.000
_cell.length_c   1.000
_cell.angle_alpha   90.00
_cell.angle_beta   90.00
_cell.angle_gamma   90.00
#
_symmetry.space_group_name_H-M   'P 1'
#
loop_
_entity.id
_entity.type
_entity.pdbx_description
1 polymer ?
#
loop_
_entity_poly.entity_id
_entity_poly.type
_entity_poly.pdbx_seq_one_letter_code
_entity_poly.pdbx_strand_id
1 'polypeptide(L)'
;MKKNFLLMLFVQSIFLSAFCQNVGIGTTNPLNKLHIAGGLRVDTLVGVGGNGLLRHDANGVVYGIKFTGSVSDVLRGDGTFGAAPAGPSAWLITGNAGTNPATNFIGTTDAQPLYFKVNNSLAGHIDLASNNTAFGLGSLPSGATGVTNTAFGFNALSANTTGYANTAQGHGALIANTTGNQNTALGTSAMSRNTTGNQNTAIGVTSLYSNFTGSNNTAIGFGADVSTDGLTNATAIGYNAKVAQSNSIVLGTGANVGIGTSSPQSKLHLVGSFRMDTVSNGADSGILRHDKSGVIYSLKFTGVATDVLRGDGTFGSGGSGAVGWLLSGNSGTNPSTQFLGTSDAEPLLFRVNNITAGQIQLSNTNTGFGLGTLANATGNFNTAVGNYALYSNTTGDGNTSVGEGSLYSNTTGRWNTAHGDDALYSNTTGGSNTGIGNAALFANTTGNSNTATGTGALLWNTTGYSNTAVGTDALRNNTTAFGNSANGFESLYTNTTGSANSATGFGSLRNNSTGSANVANGYQSLYHNSTGYQNTASGYGALYSNTTGYSNTANGLSALYSNTTGYLNTAIGYFALNSNTSGHFNTATGNGALDANTAGDENTATGSSALASNTTGYSNTATGYVSLVANTTGFQNTAYGDHALYSNTTGGYNTADGVAALQNNTTGYYNTAVGNFALNETTSSQYNTAIGYNAGSLYNNGYNNVFVGANTDVNNSGYYNVIAIGQGTVCTDVSQVTIGNGATTAYRAYANWTNISDGRYKKNVREDVPGLAFINKLRPVTYTLDATGLDNFLHKNQSKKDQPNAAAKAMMDRALKEKEKTRFTGFVAQDVEKSAKELGFNFSGIDAPKNENDVYGLRYADFVVPLVKAVQEQQVLIDKKQKQIDELLKELQAIKEKIK
;
A
#
# COMPACT_ATOMS: atom_id res chain seq x y z
N MET A 1 -58.89 104.29 2.43
CA MET A 1 -58.42 105.69 2.46
C MET A 1 -59.39 106.50 3.33
N LYS A 2 -58.86 107.08 4.42
CA LYS A 2 -59.32 108.20 5.28
C LYS A 2 -60.76 108.77 5.21
N LYS A 3 -61.30 109.00 6.43
CA LYS A 3 -61.91 110.26 6.98
C LYS A 3 -63.20 110.77 6.33
N ASN A 4 -64.07 111.58 6.94
CA ASN A 4 -64.44 112.04 8.29
C ASN A 4 -65.59 113.03 8.02
N PHE A 5 -66.55 113.13 8.95
CA PHE A 5 -67.22 114.39 9.36
C PHE A 5 -68.13 115.11 8.34
N LEU A 6 -69.19 115.84 8.70
CA LEU A 6 -69.91 116.16 9.94
C LEU A 6 -71.03 117.14 9.51
N LEU A 7 -71.93 117.44 10.46
CA LEU A 7 -72.59 118.73 10.69
C LEU A 7 -73.93 118.86 9.93
N MET A 8 -75.05 119.27 10.52
CA MET A 8 -75.41 119.67 11.89
C MET A 8 -76.93 119.94 11.85
N LEU A 9 -77.68 119.55 12.89
CA LEU A 9 -78.26 120.45 13.91
C LEU A 9 -79.38 121.39 13.39
N PHE A 10 -80.52 121.62 14.05
CA PHE A 10 -81.12 121.13 15.30
C PHE A 10 -82.30 122.09 15.63
N VAL A 11 -82.86 121.87 16.82
CA VAL A 11 -83.57 122.80 17.72
C VAL A 11 -85.05 123.03 17.37
N GLN A 12 -86.02 122.37 18.02
CA GLN A 12 -86.39 122.42 19.45
C GLN A 12 -86.82 123.85 19.88
N SER A 13 -87.84 124.05 20.71
CA SER A 13 -87.72 124.06 22.18
C SER A 13 -89.09 124.53 22.73
N ILE A 14 -89.77 123.89 23.70
CA ILE A 14 -89.41 123.66 25.11
C ILE A 14 -89.46 124.97 25.93
N PHE A 15 -90.07 125.12 27.11
CA PHE A 15 -90.82 124.29 28.08
C PHE A 15 -91.44 125.27 29.12
N LEU A 16 -92.40 124.82 29.93
CA LEU A 16 -92.58 125.31 31.31
C LEU A 16 -93.16 124.19 32.20
N SER A 17 -92.72 124.14 33.46
CA SER A 17 -92.86 123.03 34.42
C SER A 17 -94.10 123.09 35.34
N ALA A 18 -94.64 121.89 35.64
CA ALA A 18 -95.49 121.33 36.74
C ALA A 18 -96.04 122.25 37.87
N PHE A 19 -97.25 122.04 38.43
CA PHE A 19 -97.96 120.84 38.94
C PHE A 19 -99.50 121.11 39.05
N CYS A 20 -100.43 120.12 38.95
CA CYS A 20 -101.69 120.09 39.79
C CYS A 20 -102.67 118.90 39.60
N GLN A 21 -103.59 118.81 40.56
CA GLN A 21 -104.54 117.76 41.01
C GLN A 21 -105.83 117.56 40.15
N ASN A 22 -106.58 116.46 40.38
CA ASN A 22 -107.84 116.06 39.71
C ASN A 22 -109.03 117.04 39.96
N VAL A 23 -109.92 117.25 38.95
CA VAL A 23 -111.09 118.16 39.02
C VAL A 23 -112.40 117.40 39.29
N GLY A 24 -113.12 117.76 40.35
CA GLY A 24 -114.47 117.28 40.65
C GLY A 24 -115.51 118.40 40.53
N ILE A 25 -116.61 118.15 39.80
CA ILE A 25 -117.79 119.02 39.75
C ILE A 25 -118.97 118.22 40.33
N GLY A 26 -119.41 118.59 41.53
CA GLY A 26 -120.43 117.84 42.30
C GLY A 26 -119.89 116.68 43.15
N THR A 27 -118.57 116.41 43.13
CA THR A 27 -117.90 115.46 44.04
C THR A 27 -116.59 116.02 44.56
N THR A 28 -116.32 115.84 45.86
CA THR A 28 -115.08 116.27 46.52
C THR A 28 -113.96 115.21 46.45
N ASN A 29 -114.21 114.03 45.88
CA ASN A 29 -113.22 112.97 45.64
C ASN A 29 -113.14 112.58 44.14
N PRO A 30 -112.50 113.39 43.28
CA PRO A 30 -112.38 113.09 41.86
C PRO A 30 -111.35 111.98 41.59
N LEU A 31 -111.85 110.81 41.16
CA LEU A 31 -111.04 109.64 40.80
C LEU A 31 -110.24 109.84 39.51
N ASN A 32 -110.71 110.74 38.64
CA ASN A 32 -110.10 111.04 37.35
C ASN A 32 -109.96 112.56 37.20
N LYS A 33 -109.20 113.00 36.20
CA LYS A 33 -108.96 114.42 35.92
C LYS A 33 -110.24 115.26 35.76
N LEU A 34 -111.38 114.64 35.42
CA LEU A 34 -112.70 115.27 35.44
C LEU A 34 -113.77 114.25 35.87
N HIS A 35 -114.52 114.55 36.95
CA HIS A 35 -115.64 113.74 37.45
C HIS A 35 -116.86 114.66 37.72
N ILE A 36 -118.00 114.41 37.06
CA ILE A 36 -119.25 115.19 37.20
C ILE A 36 -120.32 114.31 37.87
N ALA A 37 -120.72 114.63 39.11
CA ALA A 37 -121.65 113.84 39.93
C ALA A 37 -123.12 114.27 39.77
N GLY A 38 -123.54 114.48 38.52
CA GLY A 38 -124.88 114.88 38.12
C GLY A 38 -125.04 114.72 36.61
N GLY A 39 -126.28 114.84 36.13
CA GLY A 39 -126.60 114.63 34.71
C GLY A 39 -125.82 115.57 33.80
N LEU A 40 -124.93 114.99 32.98
CA LEU A 40 -124.20 115.68 31.92
C LEU A 40 -125.07 115.70 30.66
N ARG A 41 -125.77 116.81 30.47
CA ARG A 41 -126.57 117.06 29.27
C ARG A 41 -125.66 117.57 28.15
N VAL A 42 -125.34 116.69 27.19
CA VAL A 42 -124.63 117.02 25.94
C VAL A 42 -125.65 117.00 24.81
N ASP A 43 -126.17 118.18 24.52
CA ASP A 43 -127.49 118.32 23.92
C ASP A 43 -127.52 118.42 22.40
N THR A 44 -126.36 118.44 21.74
CA THR A 44 -126.10 118.62 20.29
C THR A 44 -124.73 119.30 20.16
N LEU A 45 -123.99 119.36 19.05
CA LEU A 45 -124.04 118.75 17.72
C LEU A 45 -122.57 118.74 17.24
N VAL A 46 -121.98 117.75 16.56
CA VAL A 46 -122.46 116.76 15.57
C VAL A 46 -121.88 117.10 14.21
N GLY A 47 -121.23 116.08 13.66
CA GLY A 47 -120.24 116.20 12.62
C GLY A 47 -118.88 116.74 13.11
N VAL A 48 -117.77 116.23 12.58
CA VAL A 48 -117.53 114.86 12.11
C VAL A 48 -116.03 114.62 12.29
N GLY A 49 -115.65 114.14 13.47
CA GLY A 49 -114.25 113.98 13.83
C GLY A 49 -114.14 113.08 15.04
N GLY A 50 -113.54 111.92 14.84
CA GLY A 50 -112.94 111.17 15.93
C GLY A 50 -113.73 109.97 16.40
N ASN A 51 -113.40 108.84 15.81
CA ASN A 51 -113.05 107.64 16.57
C ASN A 51 -114.18 106.94 17.36
N GLY A 52 -115.44 107.14 16.96
CA GLY A 52 -116.55 106.21 17.24
C GLY A 52 -116.66 105.11 16.17
N LEU A 53 -117.45 104.07 16.47
CA LEU A 53 -117.60 102.84 15.66
C LEU A 53 -118.04 103.08 14.20
N LEU A 54 -118.72 104.20 13.90
CA LEU A 54 -119.37 104.48 12.60
C LEU A 54 -118.87 105.78 11.96
N ARG A 55 -118.42 105.73 10.69
CA ARG A 55 -118.03 106.88 9.84
C ARG A 55 -118.90 106.92 8.57
N HIS A 56 -119.43 108.09 8.25
CA HIS A 56 -120.33 108.33 7.11
C HIS A 56 -120.04 109.70 6.47
N ASP A 57 -120.45 109.89 5.21
CA ASP A 57 -120.27 111.14 4.48
C ASP A 57 -121.41 112.12 4.71
N ALA A 58 -121.24 113.30 4.11
CA ALA A 58 -122.15 114.43 4.17
C ALA A 58 -123.55 114.14 3.59
N ASN A 59 -123.73 113.01 2.87
CA ASN A 59 -125.01 112.59 2.30
C ASN A 59 -125.64 111.42 3.07
N GLY A 60 -125.08 111.06 4.24
CA GLY A 60 -125.58 109.97 5.08
C GLY A 60 -125.17 108.57 4.60
N VAL A 61 -124.26 108.47 3.62
CA VAL A 61 -123.74 107.18 3.17
C VAL A 61 -122.60 106.76 4.09
N VAL A 62 -122.80 105.63 4.76
CA VAL A 62 -121.79 105.00 5.60
C VAL A 62 -120.66 104.48 4.72
N TYR A 63 -119.45 105.01 4.89
CA TYR A 63 -118.27 104.56 4.12
C TYR A 63 -117.17 103.92 4.98
N GLY A 64 -117.40 103.77 6.28
CA GLY A 64 -116.46 103.01 7.11
C GLY A 64 -116.97 102.70 8.51
N ILE A 65 -116.80 101.43 8.90
CA ILE A 65 -117.01 100.94 10.27
C ILE A 65 -115.68 100.39 10.76
N LYS A 66 -115.18 100.85 11.92
CA LYS A 66 -113.89 100.40 12.48
C LYS A 66 -114.13 99.34 13.55
N PHE A 67 -114.04 98.06 13.18
CA PHE A 67 -114.08 96.94 14.12
C PHE A 67 -112.67 96.58 14.62
N THR A 68 -112.58 96.32 15.92
CA THR A 68 -111.47 95.61 16.55
C THR A 68 -111.45 94.16 16.08
N GLY A 69 -110.51 93.78 15.21
CA GLY A 69 -110.10 92.38 14.96
C GLY A 69 -110.03 91.91 13.50
N SER A 70 -108.97 92.28 12.77
CA SER A 70 -108.53 91.77 11.45
C SER A 70 -109.32 92.15 10.19
N VAL A 71 -108.58 92.33 9.10
CA VAL A 71 -109.01 92.77 7.74
C VAL A 71 -109.13 91.61 6.75
N SER A 72 -109.29 90.36 7.23
CA SER A 72 -109.18 89.13 6.43
C SER A 72 -110.46 88.28 6.33
N ASP A 73 -111.60 88.77 6.81
CA ASP A 73 -112.86 87.99 6.74
C ASP A 73 -113.61 88.23 5.43
N VAL A 74 -114.02 87.12 4.78
CA VAL A 74 -114.80 87.09 3.52
C VAL A 74 -116.00 86.14 3.70
N LEU A 75 -117.11 86.40 3.00
CA LEU A 75 -118.28 85.52 2.91
C LEU A 75 -117.95 84.23 2.13
N ARG A 76 -118.24 83.05 2.71
CA ARG A 76 -117.99 81.73 2.08
C ARG A 76 -119.17 81.26 1.24
N GLY A 77 -118.89 80.36 0.29
CA GLY A 77 -119.88 79.72 -0.61
C GLY A 77 -120.88 78.77 0.07
N ASP A 78 -120.83 78.65 1.40
CA ASP A 78 -121.76 77.90 2.24
C ASP A 78 -122.73 78.82 3.04
N GLY A 79 -122.69 80.14 2.80
CA GLY A 79 -123.54 81.10 3.48
C GLY A 79 -123.07 81.50 4.89
N THR A 80 -121.85 81.11 5.29
CA THR A 80 -121.21 81.54 6.55
C THR A 80 -120.14 82.63 6.31
N PHE A 81 -119.82 83.44 7.33
CA PHE A 81 -118.70 84.38 7.30
C PHE A 81 -117.48 83.77 8.02
N GLY A 82 -116.32 83.75 7.35
CA GLY A 82 -115.02 83.43 7.96
C GLY A 82 -113.88 83.26 6.93
N ALA A 83 -112.63 83.29 7.38
CA ALA A 83 -111.41 83.26 6.56
C ALA A 83 -111.42 82.32 5.33
N ALA A 84 -111.03 82.84 4.16
CA ALA A 84 -110.77 82.05 2.94
C ALA A 84 -109.41 81.31 3.03
N PRO A 85 -109.28 80.11 2.41
CA PRO A 85 -108.61 78.95 3.01
C PRO A 85 -107.15 78.75 2.57
N ALA A 86 -106.34 78.18 3.46
CA ALA A 86 -104.99 77.69 3.17
C ALA A 86 -104.95 76.15 3.26
N GLY A 87 -104.71 75.45 2.14
CA GLY A 87 -104.33 74.03 2.12
C GLY A 87 -104.09 73.44 0.71
N PRO A 88 -103.09 72.55 0.48
CA PRO A 88 -102.39 72.36 -0.81
C PRO A 88 -102.44 70.92 -1.37
N SER A 89 -103.46 70.54 -2.17
CA SER A 89 -103.68 69.13 -2.56
C SER A 89 -103.81 68.80 -4.07
N ALA A 90 -103.28 69.60 -5.01
CA ALA A 90 -103.27 69.25 -6.45
C ALA A 90 -101.90 69.51 -7.14
N TRP A 91 -101.50 68.67 -8.11
CA TRP A 91 -100.29 68.85 -8.92
C TRP A 91 -100.55 69.77 -10.12
N LEU A 92 -99.80 70.87 -10.23
CA LEU A 92 -99.90 71.81 -11.34
C LEU A 92 -99.13 71.30 -12.55
N ILE A 93 -99.69 71.48 -13.75
CA ILE A 93 -99.02 71.22 -15.03
C ILE A 93 -97.81 72.14 -15.29
N THR A 94 -97.65 73.19 -14.48
CA THR A 94 -96.49 74.10 -14.48
C THR A 94 -95.43 73.70 -13.44
N GLY A 95 -95.66 72.63 -12.67
CA GLY A 95 -94.82 72.22 -11.54
C GLY A 95 -95.21 72.90 -10.23
N ASN A 96 -94.98 72.21 -9.11
CA ASN A 96 -95.26 72.70 -7.75
C ASN A 96 -93.96 73.20 -7.09
N ALA A 97 -93.98 74.38 -6.46
CA ALA A 97 -92.90 74.86 -5.59
C ALA A 97 -93.21 74.53 -4.12
N GLY A 98 -92.20 74.15 -3.32
CA GLY A 98 -92.37 73.88 -1.88
C GLY A 98 -93.10 72.58 -1.52
N THR A 99 -93.01 71.55 -2.38
CA THR A 99 -93.68 70.26 -2.19
C THR A 99 -93.32 69.58 -0.86
N ASN A 100 -94.32 69.05 -0.16
CA ASN A 100 -94.17 68.12 0.97
C ASN A 100 -94.37 66.68 0.49
N PRO A 101 -93.36 65.78 0.58
CA PRO A 101 -93.48 64.39 0.14
C PRO A 101 -94.65 63.61 0.76
N ALA A 102 -95.13 63.99 1.96
CA ALA A 102 -96.26 63.33 2.62
C ALA A 102 -97.62 63.64 1.97
N THR A 103 -97.72 64.74 1.21
CA THR A 103 -98.99 65.24 0.65
C THR A 103 -98.92 65.56 -0.84
N ASN A 104 -97.72 65.69 -1.41
CA ASN A 104 -97.49 66.05 -2.81
C ASN A 104 -96.65 64.96 -3.50
N PHE A 105 -97.32 63.95 -4.06
CA PHE A 105 -96.69 62.90 -4.86
C PHE A 105 -97.52 62.60 -6.12
N ILE A 106 -96.86 62.13 -7.19
CA ILE A 106 -97.51 61.57 -8.37
C ILE A 106 -97.53 60.05 -8.16
N GLY A 107 -98.69 59.52 -7.83
CA GLY A 107 -98.84 58.10 -7.50
C GLY A 107 -100.23 57.77 -6.99
N THR A 108 -100.41 56.51 -6.60
CA THR A 108 -101.62 55.98 -5.97
C THR A 108 -101.40 55.78 -4.47
N THR A 109 -102.46 55.87 -3.67
CA THR A 109 -102.45 55.52 -2.24
C THR A 109 -103.01 54.12 -1.96
N ASP A 110 -103.51 53.45 -2.99
CA ASP A 110 -103.97 52.08 -2.96
C ASP A 110 -102.98 51.15 -3.68
N ALA A 111 -103.26 49.85 -3.69
CA ALA A 111 -102.42 48.87 -4.37
C ALA A 111 -102.67 48.80 -5.89
N GLN A 112 -103.37 49.78 -6.49
CA GLN A 112 -103.58 49.81 -7.94
C GLN A 112 -102.31 50.30 -8.65
N PRO A 113 -101.97 49.72 -9.82
CA PRO A 113 -100.80 50.15 -10.57
C PRO A 113 -100.90 51.62 -11.03
N LEU A 114 -99.79 52.35 -10.93
CA LEU A 114 -99.66 53.66 -11.55
C LEU A 114 -99.34 53.48 -13.04
N TYR A 115 -100.29 53.80 -13.92
CA TYR A 115 -100.10 53.73 -15.37
C TYR A 115 -99.62 55.06 -15.96
N PHE A 116 -98.53 55.00 -16.73
CA PHE A 116 -98.10 56.07 -17.63
C PHE A 116 -98.61 55.75 -19.03
N LYS A 117 -99.31 56.70 -19.66
CA LYS A 117 -99.84 56.54 -21.02
C LYS A 117 -99.32 57.65 -21.93
N VAL A 118 -99.05 57.29 -23.19
CA VAL A 118 -98.79 58.23 -24.29
C VAL A 118 -99.78 57.90 -25.39
N ASN A 119 -100.56 58.89 -25.85
CA ASN A 119 -101.62 58.69 -26.84
C ASN A 119 -102.57 57.52 -26.52
N ASN A 120 -103.02 57.45 -25.25
CA ASN A 120 -103.85 56.38 -24.70
C ASN A 120 -103.26 54.94 -24.77
N SER A 121 -102.03 54.78 -25.27
CA SER A 121 -101.29 53.53 -25.24
C SER A 121 -100.47 53.44 -23.95
N LEU A 122 -100.37 52.23 -23.40
CA LEU A 122 -99.52 51.99 -22.23
C LEU A 122 -98.07 52.32 -22.57
N ALA A 123 -97.52 53.30 -21.87
CA ALA A 123 -96.14 53.77 -22.01
C ALA A 123 -95.30 53.50 -20.77
N GLY A 124 -95.88 52.86 -19.76
CA GLY A 124 -95.20 52.42 -18.55
C GLY A 124 -96.19 52.12 -17.45
N HIS A 125 -95.80 51.32 -16.47
CA HIS A 125 -96.56 51.09 -15.27
C HIS A 125 -95.65 50.81 -14.07
N ILE A 126 -96.09 51.20 -12.88
CA ILE A 126 -95.50 50.76 -11.62
C ILE A 126 -96.58 49.98 -10.90
N ASP A 127 -96.41 48.67 -10.81
CA ASP A 127 -97.39 47.75 -10.23
C ASP A 127 -96.86 47.15 -8.92
N LEU A 128 -97.51 47.50 -7.81
CA LEU A 128 -97.18 47.01 -6.47
C LEU A 128 -97.57 45.53 -6.27
N ALA A 129 -98.60 45.03 -6.96
CA ALA A 129 -99.08 43.66 -6.77
C ALA A 129 -98.15 42.64 -7.43
N SER A 130 -97.67 42.95 -8.65
CA SER A 130 -96.69 42.12 -9.35
C SER A 130 -95.24 42.51 -9.05
N ASN A 131 -94.99 43.65 -8.40
CA ASN A 131 -93.67 44.29 -8.29
C ASN A 131 -93.00 44.55 -9.66
N ASN A 132 -93.80 44.70 -10.72
CA ASN A 132 -93.29 45.04 -12.04
C ASN A 132 -93.16 46.56 -12.20
N THR A 133 -92.06 46.99 -12.82
CA THR A 133 -91.82 48.39 -13.20
C THR A 133 -91.50 48.47 -14.67
N ALA A 134 -92.30 49.22 -15.43
CA ALA A 134 -92.15 49.39 -16.87
C ALA A 134 -92.18 50.87 -17.23
N PHE A 135 -91.30 51.29 -18.14
CA PHE A 135 -91.28 52.66 -18.66
C PHE A 135 -90.71 52.67 -20.10
N GLY A 136 -91.56 53.02 -21.06
CA GLY A 136 -91.30 52.95 -22.50
C GLY A 136 -92.55 52.50 -23.25
N LEU A 137 -92.78 53.07 -24.44
CA LEU A 137 -93.90 52.64 -25.27
C LEU A 137 -93.70 51.17 -25.69
N GLY A 138 -94.73 50.34 -25.43
CA GLY A 138 -94.70 48.90 -25.72
C GLY A 138 -93.80 48.06 -24.79
N SER A 139 -93.27 48.66 -23.71
CA SER A 139 -92.60 47.86 -22.67
C SER A 139 -93.61 46.97 -21.93
N LEU A 140 -93.09 45.95 -21.22
CA LEU A 140 -93.80 44.93 -20.42
C LEU A 140 -95.33 45.11 -20.37
N PRO A 141 -96.12 44.20 -20.97
CA PRO A 141 -97.58 44.33 -20.99
C PRO A 141 -98.18 44.28 -19.58
N SER A 142 -99.22 45.06 -19.33
CA SER A 142 -99.97 45.03 -18.06
C SER A 142 -100.70 43.71 -17.78
N GLY A 143 -100.80 42.83 -18.78
CA GLY A 143 -101.40 41.49 -18.65
C GLY A 143 -100.39 40.38 -18.36
N ALA A 144 -99.10 40.69 -18.22
CA ALA A 144 -98.10 39.70 -17.82
C ALA A 144 -98.34 39.27 -16.37
N THR A 145 -98.36 37.96 -16.12
CA THR A 145 -98.49 37.37 -14.77
C THR A 145 -97.14 37.14 -14.11
N GLY A 146 -96.04 37.27 -14.85
CA GLY A 146 -94.69 37.25 -14.30
C GLY A 146 -94.43 38.43 -13.37
N VAL A 147 -93.79 38.18 -12.24
CA VAL A 147 -93.59 39.16 -11.15
C VAL A 147 -92.15 39.71 -11.13
N THR A 148 -91.93 40.85 -10.47
CA THR A 148 -90.60 41.45 -10.20
C THR A 148 -89.77 41.82 -11.43
N ASN A 149 -90.40 42.11 -12.56
CA ASN A 149 -89.74 42.52 -13.79
C ASN A 149 -89.51 44.03 -13.86
N THR A 150 -88.38 44.44 -14.39
CA THR A 150 -88.03 45.83 -14.68
C THR A 150 -87.82 46.00 -16.18
N ALA A 151 -88.59 46.88 -16.84
CA ALA A 151 -88.55 47.07 -18.29
C ALA A 151 -88.48 48.56 -18.66
N PHE A 152 -87.28 49.06 -18.97
CA PHE A 152 -87.04 50.45 -19.35
C PHE A 152 -86.58 50.55 -20.81
N GLY A 153 -87.44 51.04 -21.70
CA GLY A 153 -87.13 51.24 -23.12
C GLY A 153 -88.28 50.85 -24.05
N PHE A 154 -88.20 51.29 -25.30
CA PHE A 154 -89.17 50.93 -26.34
C PHE A 154 -89.15 49.42 -26.57
N ASN A 155 -90.32 48.77 -26.45
CA ASN A 155 -90.49 47.31 -26.53
C ASN A 155 -89.58 46.48 -25.61
N ALA A 156 -89.08 47.05 -24.50
CA ALA A 156 -88.34 46.28 -23.52
C ALA A 156 -89.28 45.23 -22.88
N LEU A 157 -88.90 43.95 -22.95
CA LEU A 157 -89.64 42.83 -22.35
C LEU A 157 -91.09 42.68 -22.83
N SER A 158 -91.39 43.08 -24.08
CA SER A 158 -92.76 43.21 -24.59
C SER A 158 -93.52 41.88 -24.77
N ALA A 159 -92.81 40.76 -24.96
CA ALA A 159 -93.43 39.44 -25.13
C ALA A 159 -93.62 38.66 -23.83
N ASN A 160 -93.24 39.22 -22.67
CA ASN A 160 -93.22 38.48 -21.42
C ASN A 160 -94.62 38.17 -20.94
N THR A 161 -94.89 36.89 -20.68
CA THR A 161 -96.17 36.40 -20.16
C THR A 161 -96.02 36.00 -18.71
N THR A 162 -95.22 34.97 -18.41
CA THR A 162 -95.04 34.43 -17.05
C THR A 162 -93.62 34.60 -16.50
N GLY A 163 -92.67 35.10 -17.31
CA GLY A 163 -91.28 35.26 -16.88
C GLY A 163 -91.15 36.23 -15.71
N TYR A 164 -90.39 35.87 -14.68
CA TYR A 164 -90.22 36.65 -13.46
C TYR A 164 -88.78 37.14 -13.25
N ALA A 165 -88.62 38.24 -12.51
CA ALA A 165 -87.34 38.81 -12.11
C ALA A 165 -86.40 39.22 -13.26
N ASN A 166 -86.94 39.57 -14.43
CA ASN A 166 -86.14 40.03 -15.56
C ASN A 166 -85.89 41.55 -15.50
N THR A 167 -84.68 41.98 -15.80
CA THR A 167 -84.31 43.39 -15.97
C THR A 167 -83.96 43.66 -17.42
N ALA A 168 -84.76 44.45 -18.13
CA ALA A 168 -84.56 44.83 -19.51
C ALA A 168 -84.43 46.36 -19.61
N GLN A 169 -83.26 46.87 -19.96
CA GLN A 169 -83.01 48.29 -20.15
C GLN A 169 -82.36 48.56 -21.51
N GLY A 170 -83.10 49.20 -22.42
CA GLY A 170 -82.67 49.48 -23.78
C GLY A 170 -83.78 49.23 -24.80
N HIS A 171 -83.61 49.77 -26.01
CA HIS A 171 -84.55 49.53 -27.11
C HIS A 171 -84.53 48.03 -27.47
N GLY A 172 -85.67 47.35 -27.35
CA GLY A 172 -85.83 45.94 -27.70
C GLY A 172 -85.00 44.97 -26.85
N ALA A 173 -84.58 45.36 -25.65
CA ALA A 173 -83.93 44.45 -24.70
C ALA A 173 -84.94 43.38 -24.25
N LEU A 174 -84.55 42.10 -24.29
CA LEU A 174 -85.42 40.95 -23.94
C LEU A 174 -86.79 40.92 -24.67
N ILE A 175 -86.87 41.50 -25.87
CA ILE A 175 -88.16 41.68 -26.59
C ILE A 175 -88.91 40.35 -26.85
N ALA A 176 -88.19 39.24 -27.05
CA ALA A 176 -88.76 37.92 -27.33
C ALA A 176 -89.01 37.03 -26.09
N ASN A 177 -88.66 37.50 -24.89
CA ASN A 177 -88.75 36.67 -23.68
C ASN A 177 -90.21 36.43 -23.32
N THR A 178 -90.64 35.17 -23.25
CA THR A 178 -92.01 34.80 -22.88
C THR A 178 -92.07 34.25 -21.45
N THR A 179 -91.22 33.27 -21.14
CA THR A 179 -91.23 32.57 -19.84
C THR A 179 -89.87 32.50 -19.15
N GLY A 180 -88.80 33.02 -19.77
CA GLY A 180 -87.47 33.07 -19.16
C GLY A 180 -87.45 33.97 -17.93
N ASN A 181 -86.66 33.56 -16.93
CA ASN A 181 -86.64 34.17 -15.60
C ASN A 181 -85.23 34.67 -15.24
N GLN A 182 -85.17 35.70 -14.39
CA GLN A 182 -83.91 36.19 -13.81
C GLN A 182 -82.88 36.64 -14.84
N ASN A 183 -83.32 37.12 -16.01
CA ASN A 183 -82.42 37.62 -17.04
C ASN A 183 -82.16 39.12 -16.88
N THR A 184 -80.92 39.54 -17.04
CA THR A 184 -80.52 40.95 -17.09
C THR A 184 -80.07 41.29 -18.51
N ALA A 185 -80.69 42.27 -19.17
CA ALA A 185 -80.35 42.74 -20.50
C ALA A 185 -80.23 44.27 -20.50
N LEU A 186 -79.01 44.77 -20.58
CA LEU A 186 -78.67 46.19 -20.56
C LEU A 186 -78.01 46.57 -21.90
N GLY A 187 -78.75 47.25 -22.77
CA GLY A 187 -78.29 47.67 -24.09
C GLY A 187 -79.34 47.49 -25.17
N THR A 188 -79.18 48.19 -26.30
CA THR A 188 -80.05 48.04 -27.46
C THR A 188 -79.95 46.62 -28.02
N SER A 189 -81.10 45.96 -28.14
CA SER A 189 -81.24 44.57 -28.59
C SER A 189 -80.42 43.53 -27.79
N ALA A 190 -80.01 43.87 -26.56
CA ALA A 190 -79.39 42.93 -25.65
C ALA A 190 -80.36 41.78 -25.36
N MET A 191 -79.91 40.54 -25.56
CA MET A 191 -80.68 39.32 -25.35
C MET A 191 -82.05 39.31 -26.07
N SER A 192 -82.13 39.96 -27.23
CA SER A 192 -83.40 40.19 -27.94
C SER A 192 -84.08 38.93 -28.49
N ARG A 193 -83.36 37.79 -28.56
CA ARG A 193 -83.91 36.51 -29.07
C ARG A 193 -84.17 35.46 -27.98
N ASN A 194 -83.89 35.76 -26.71
CA ASN A 194 -84.17 34.82 -25.63
C ASN A 194 -85.67 34.64 -25.46
N THR A 195 -86.15 33.40 -25.48
CA THR A 195 -87.56 33.06 -25.28
C THR A 195 -87.80 32.46 -23.90
N THR A 196 -86.96 31.49 -23.51
CA THR A 196 -87.16 30.67 -22.30
C THR A 196 -85.90 30.49 -21.44
N GLY A 197 -84.74 30.95 -21.89
CA GLY A 197 -83.49 30.87 -21.13
C GLY A 197 -83.55 31.67 -19.82
N ASN A 198 -82.89 31.18 -18.78
CA ASN A 198 -82.94 31.74 -17.43
C ASN A 198 -81.56 32.19 -16.94
N GLN A 199 -81.53 33.13 -16.01
CA GLN A 199 -80.33 33.53 -15.26
C GLN A 199 -79.20 34.03 -16.16
N ASN A 200 -79.54 34.64 -17.29
CA ASN A 200 -78.55 35.18 -18.22
C ASN A 200 -78.28 36.66 -17.95
N THR A 201 -77.04 37.11 -18.17
CA THR A 201 -76.64 38.53 -18.04
C THR A 201 -76.05 39.01 -19.36
N ALA A 202 -76.70 39.96 -20.03
CA ALA A 202 -76.30 40.56 -21.29
C ALA A 202 -76.09 42.07 -21.10
N ILE A 203 -74.86 42.54 -21.17
CA ILE A 203 -74.52 43.96 -21.00
C ILE A 203 -73.73 44.42 -22.22
N GLY A 204 -74.37 45.22 -23.08
CA GLY A 204 -73.82 45.71 -24.34
C GLY A 204 -74.82 45.60 -25.49
N VAL A 205 -74.66 46.43 -26.52
CA VAL A 205 -75.48 46.36 -27.74
C VAL A 205 -75.28 45.00 -28.40
N THR A 206 -76.40 44.35 -28.74
CA THR A 206 -76.46 42.99 -29.30
C THR A 206 -75.69 41.92 -28.51
N SER A 207 -75.53 42.09 -27.19
CA SER A 207 -74.96 41.05 -26.33
C SER A 207 -75.94 39.89 -26.13
N LEU A 208 -75.44 38.65 -26.08
CA LEU A 208 -76.24 37.40 -26.01
C LEU A 208 -77.34 37.30 -27.10
N TYR A 209 -77.06 37.82 -28.30
CA TYR A 209 -78.02 37.79 -29.39
C TYR A 209 -78.36 36.37 -29.85
N SER A 210 -77.40 35.45 -29.79
CA SER A 210 -77.56 34.07 -30.25
C SER A 210 -78.14 33.12 -29.20
N ASN A 211 -78.54 33.62 -28.02
CA ASN A 211 -79.12 32.84 -26.93
C ASN A 211 -80.65 32.91 -26.94
N PHE A 212 -81.30 31.78 -27.21
CA PHE A 212 -82.75 31.60 -27.29
C PHE A 212 -83.27 30.86 -26.06
N THR A 213 -82.60 29.76 -25.71
CA THR A 213 -82.99 28.83 -24.63
C THR A 213 -81.88 28.56 -23.60
N GLY A 214 -80.63 28.94 -23.90
CA GLY A 214 -79.49 28.78 -22.99
C GLY A 214 -79.66 29.54 -21.67
N SER A 215 -79.06 29.02 -20.60
CA SER A 215 -79.24 29.53 -19.24
C SER A 215 -77.90 29.67 -18.50
N ASN A 216 -77.80 30.59 -17.53
CA ASN A 216 -76.57 30.89 -16.79
C ASN A 216 -75.43 31.47 -17.64
N ASN A 217 -75.75 32.15 -18.75
CA ASN A 217 -74.76 32.74 -19.62
C ASN A 217 -74.54 34.22 -19.30
N THR A 218 -73.28 34.65 -19.34
CA THR A 218 -72.90 36.05 -19.11
C THR A 218 -72.18 36.59 -20.34
N ALA A 219 -72.68 37.67 -20.94
CA ALA A 219 -72.01 38.41 -22.00
C ALA A 219 -71.87 39.88 -21.65
N ILE A 220 -70.64 40.37 -21.60
CA ILE A 220 -70.33 41.77 -21.28
C ILE A 220 -69.44 42.34 -22.39
N GLY A 221 -70.00 43.25 -23.20
CA GLY A 221 -69.32 43.88 -24.34
C GLY A 221 -70.24 44.02 -25.57
N PHE A 222 -69.91 44.95 -26.47
CA PHE A 222 -70.58 45.05 -27.77
C PHE A 222 -70.37 43.74 -28.54
N GLY A 223 -71.47 43.08 -28.93
CA GLY A 223 -71.44 41.82 -29.67
C GLY A 223 -70.86 40.61 -28.91
N ALA A 224 -70.68 40.71 -27.58
CA ALA A 224 -70.31 39.56 -26.76
C ALA A 224 -71.45 38.53 -26.77
N ASP A 225 -71.16 37.27 -27.07
CA ASP A 225 -72.21 36.29 -27.37
C ASP A 225 -71.79 34.84 -27.07
N VAL A 226 -72.77 33.95 -27.10
CA VAL A 226 -72.56 32.51 -27.27
C VAL A 226 -72.44 32.22 -28.77
N SER A 227 -71.63 31.23 -29.17
CA SER A 227 -71.50 30.90 -30.60
C SER A 227 -72.71 30.14 -31.16
N THR A 228 -73.48 29.50 -30.28
CA THR A 228 -74.67 28.69 -30.60
C THR A 228 -75.69 28.83 -29.47
N ASP A 229 -76.97 28.56 -29.76
CA ASP A 229 -77.98 28.47 -28.71
C ASP A 229 -77.73 27.28 -27.76
N GLY A 230 -78.35 27.32 -26.58
CA GLY A 230 -78.41 26.20 -25.64
C GLY A 230 -77.20 26.03 -24.74
N LEU A 231 -76.16 26.89 -24.86
CA LEU A 231 -75.02 26.86 -23.94
C LEU A 231 -75.46 27.18 -22.51
N THR A 232 -74.70 26.65 -21.55
CA THR A 232 -74.94 26.88 -20.12
C THR A 232 -73.65 27.19 -19.37
N ASN A 233 -73.73 28.08 -18.39
CA ASN A 233 -72.56 28.51 -17.60
C ASN A 233 -71.42 29.02 -18.52
N ALA A 234 -71.79 29.78 -19.56
CA ALA A 234 -70.86 30.25 -20.57
C ALA A 234 -70.69 31.77 -20.43
N THR A 235 -69.46 32.22 -20.24
CA THR A 235 -69.14 33.63 -19.99
C THR A 235 -68.28 34.20 -21.11
N ALA A 236 -68.72 35.29 -21.75
CA ALA A 236 -67.98 36.03 -22.76
C ALA A 236 -67.81 37.49 -22.31
N ILE A 237 -66.58 37.93 -22.07
CA ILE A 237 -66.28 39.29 -21.62
C ILE A 237 -65.33 39.95 -22.62
N GLY A 238 -65.78 41.00 -23.31
CA GLY A 238 -65.00 41.79 -24.28
C GLY A 238 -65.71 42.02 -25.61
N TYR A 239 -65.20 42.97 -26.41
CA TYR A 239 -65.73 43.27 -27.75
C TYR A 239 -65.73 42.01 -28.63
N ASN A 240 -66.91 41.61 -29.11
CA ASN A 240 -67.13 40.40 -29.92
C ASN A 240 -66.59 39.09 -29.31
N ALA A 241 -66.45 39.00 -27.99
CA ALA A 241 -66.06 37.75 -27.33
C ALA A 241 -67.12 36.68 -27.59
N LYS A 242 -66.71 35.49 -28.06
CA LYS A 242 -67.62 34.36 -28.32
C LYS A 242 -67.19 33.13 -27.55
N VAL A 243 -68.08 32.63 -26.69
CA VAL A 243 -67.88 31.37 -25.99
C VAL A 243 -68.59 30.24 -26.74
N ALA A 244 -67.88 29.13 -26.98
CA ALA A 244 -68.34 28.07 -27.88
C ALA A 244 -68.79 26.78 -27.19
N GLN A 245 -68.67 26.71 -25.87
CA GLN A 245 -69.04 25.53 -25.09
C GLN A 245 -69.50 25.96 -23.68
N SER A 246 -70.26 25.08 -23.02
CA SER A 246 -70.69 25.26 -21.64
C SER A 246 -69.50 25.25 -20.65
N ASN A 247 -69.71 25.79 -19.45
CA ASN A 247 -68.73 25.83 -18.36
C ASN A 247 -67.39 26.50 -18.72
N SER A 248 -67.45 27.53 -19.56
CA SER A 248 -66.25 28.17 -20.08
C SER A 248 -66.34 29.69 -20.00
N ILE A 249 -65.18 30.32 -19.78
CA ILE A 249 -65.03 31.77 -19.85
C ILE A 249 -64.08 32.14 -21.00
N VAL A 250 -64.53 33.05 -21.87
CA VAL A 250 -63.73 33.67 -22.92
C VAL A 250 -63.55 35.14 -22.58
N LEU A 251 -62.30 35.54 -22.36
CA LEU A 251 -61.89 36.90 -22.06
C LEU A 251 -61.30 37.57 -23.31
N GLY A 252 -62.15 38.27 -24.06
CA GLY A 252 -61.83 39.03 -25.27
C GLY A 252 -61.70 38.18 -26.54
N THR A 253 -61.51 38.87 -27.67
CA THR A 253 -61.30 38.26 -29.00
C THR A 253 -59.94 38.69 -29.51
N GLY A 254 -58.93 37.85 -29.29
CA GLY A 254 -57.53 38.21 -29.59
C GLY A 254 -56.88 39.14 -28.57
N ALA A 255 -57.53 39.45 -27.45
CA ALA A 255 -56.97 40.25 -26.37
C ALA A 255 -55.82 39.51 -25.63
N ASN A 256 -54.96 40.29 -24.98
CA ASN A 256 -53.98 39.79 -24.01
C ASN A 256 -54.54 40.02 -22.60
N VAL A 257 -54.61 38.97 -21.78
CA VAL A 257 -55.19 39.02 -20.43
C VAL A 257 -54.08 39.26 -19.41
N GLY A 258 -54.11 40.42 -18.74
CA GLY A 258 -53.20 40.76 -17.65
C GLY A 258 -53.84 40.52 -16.29
N ILE A 259 -53.17 39.78 -15.41
CA ILE A 259 -53.51 39.67 -13.98
C ILE A 259 -52.34 40.28 -13.21
N GLY A 260 -52.56 41.41 -12.53
CA GLY A 260 -51.50 42.17 -11.86
C GLY A 260 -50.63 43.05 -12.77
N THR A 261 -50.97 43.18 -14.06
CA THR A 261 -50.26 44.04 -15.02
C THR A 261 -51.24 44.83 -15.89
N SER A 262 -50.91 46.10 -16.13
CA SER A 262 -51.66 46.98 -17.04
C SER A 262 -51.20 46.89 -18.50
N SER A 263 -50.12 46.16 -18.80
CA SER A 263 -49.57 46.01 -20.16
C SER A 263 -49.19 44.55 -20.47
N PRO A 264 -50.19 43.66 -20.63
CA PRO A 264 -49.93 42.24 -20.89
C PRO A 264 -49.27 42.05 -22.27
N GLN A 265 -48.02 41.55 -22.27
CA GLN A 265 -47.22 41.31 -23.48
C GLN A 265 -47.51 39.94 -24.13
N SER A 266 -48.23 39.07 -23.42
CA SER A 266 -48.60 37.71 -23.82
C SER A 266 -50.10 37.49 -23.67
N LYS A 267 -50.62 36.41 -24.26
CA LYS A 267 -52.06 36.06 -24.18
C LYS A 267 -52.56 35.92 -22.75
N LEU A 268 -51.73 35.42 -21.84
CA LEU A 268 -51.90 35.50 -20.39
C LEU A 268 -50.60 36.00 -19.76
N HIS A 269 -50.64 37.13 -19.06
CA HIS A 269 -49.51 37.72 -18.32
C HIS A 269 -49.92 37.90 -16.86
N LEU A 270 -49.37 37.07 -15.97
CA LEU A 270 -49.54 37.18 -14.53
C LEU A 270 -48.29 37.82 -13.92
N VAL A 271 -48.45 38.93 -13.19
CA VAL A 271 -47.40 39.51 -12.36
C VAL A 271 -47.62 39.06 -10.92
N GLY A 272 -46.76 38.17 -10.45
CA GLY A 272 -46.84 37.52 -9.13
C GLY A 272 -46.68 36.00 -9.20
N SER A 273 -46.81 35.33 -8.06
CA SER A 273 -46.71 33.87 -7.98
C SER A 273 -47.97 33.19 -8.51
N PHE A 274 -47.78 32.19 -9.37
CA PHE A 274 -48.84 31.27 -9.78
C PHE A 274 -48.85 30.05 -8.86
N ARG A 275 -49.93 29.85 -8.11
CA ARG A 275 -50.12 28.69 -7.23
C ARG A 275 -51.21 27.78 -7.83
N MET A 276 -50.90 26.50 -8.04
CA MET A 276 -51.86 25.46 -8.42
C MET A 276 -52.11 24.55 -7.22
N ASP A 277 -53.30 24.64 -6.62
CA ASP A 277 -53.63 23.94 -5.37
C ASP A 277 -54.19 22.52 -5.56
N THR A 278 -54.58 22.12 -6.77
CA THR A 278 -55.05 20.75 -7.05
C THR A 278 -54.83 20.41 -8.51
N VAL A 279 -54.21 19.26 -8.77
CA VAL A 279 -54.13 18.65 -10.10
C VAL A 279 -55.06 17.43 -10.07
N SER A 280 -56.30 17.61 -10.52
CA SER A 280 -57.30 16.54 -10.53
C SER A 280 -57.20 15.70 -11.80
N ASN A 281 -57.44 14.39 -11.64
CA ASN A 281 -57.28 13.37 -12.67
C ASN A 281 -58.05 13.67 -13.96
N GLY A 282 -57.32 13.85 -15.06
CA GLY A 282 -57.87 13.92 -16.41
C GLY A 282 -56.81 14.23 -17.45
N ALA A 283 -56.30 13.17 -18.08
CA ALA A 283 -55.57 13.10 -19.36
C ALA A 283 -54.75 14.34 -19.84
N ASP A 284 -53.42 14.15 -19.85
CA ASP A 284 -52.47 14.67 -20.85
C ASP A 284 -52.81 15.96 -21.61
N SER A 285 -52.60 17.14 -21.00
CA SER A 285 -52.22 18.37 -21.73
C SER A 285 -51.89 19.57 -20.81
N GLY A 286 -50.92 19.44 -19.90
CA GLY A 286 -50.46 20.54 -19.03
C GLY A 286 -48.93 20.66 -18.86
N ILE A 287 -48.47 21.83 -18.40
CA ILE A 287 -47.05 22.17 -18.11
C ILE A 287 -46.44 21.28 -17.00
N LEU A 288 -47.24 20.72 -16.09
CA LEU A 288 -46.82 19.68 -15.15
C LEU A 288 -47.44 18.34 -15.55
N ARG A 289 -46.60 17.34 -15.85
CA ARG A 289 -47.04 15.94 -15.99
C ARG A 289 -46.69 15.16 -14.74
N HIS A 290 -47.68 14.44 -14.25
CA HIS A 290 -47.62 13.59 -13.06
C HIS A 290 -48.27 12.24 -13.38
N ASP A 291 -47.86 11.20 -12.67
CA ASP A 291 -48.48 9.88 -12.79
C ASP A 291 -49.77 9.78 -11.96
N LYS A 292 -50.44 8.62 -12.01
CA LYS A 292 -51.68 8.35 -11.26
C LYS A 292 -51.54 8.46 -9.74
N SER A 293 -50.31 8.49 -9.23
CA SER A 293 -49.97 8.60 -7.81
C SER A 293 -49.64 10.03 -7.39
N GLY A 294 -49.69 10.99 -8.33
CA GLY A 294 -49.33 12.38 -8.08
C GLY A 294 -47.83 12.67 -8.12
N VAL A 295 -47.00 11.70 -8.56
CA VAL A 295 -45.56 11.91 -8.70
C VAL A 295 -45.29 12.64 -10.01
N ILE A 296 -44.68 13.82 -9.90
CA ILE A 296 -44.27 14.63 -11.05
C ILE A 296 -43.11 13.93 -11.74
N TYR A 297 -43.28 13.52 -12.99
CA TYR A 297 -42.21 12.91 -13.78
C TYR A 297 -41.76 13.77 -14.96
N SER A 298 -42.49 14.84 -15.33
CA SER A 298 -41.92 15.88 -16.21
C SER A 298 -42.59 17.25 -16.02
N LEU A 299 -41.78 18.31 -16.05
CA LEU A 299 -42.25 19.66 -16.37
C LEU A 299 -41.98 19.92 -17.86
N LYS A 300 -43.02 20.30 -18.62
CA LYS A 300 -42.89 20.65 -20.04
C LYS A 300 -42.75 22.17 -20.18
N PHE A 301 -41.52 22.65 -20.30
CA PHE A 301 -41.26 24.00 -20.81
C PHE A 301 -41.15 23.94 -22.33
N THR A 302 -41.95 24.73 -23.05
CA THR A 302 -41.89 24.82 -24.51
C THR A 302 -40.69 25.68 -24.91
N GLY A 303 -39.50 25.08 -24.87
CA GLY A 303 -38.29 25.49 -25.60
C GLY A 303 -37.91 24.41 -26.61
N VAL A 304 -37.13 24.76 -27.63
CA VAL A 304 -36.78 23.88 -28.75
C VAL A 304 -36.14 22.58 -28.27
N ALA A 305 -36.39 21.47 -28.99
CA ALA A 305 -36.17 20.08 -28.59
C ALA A 305 -34.72 19.65 -28.24
N THR A 306 -33.78 20.58 -28.12
CA THR A 306 -32.35 20.33 -27.88
C THR A 306 -31.81 20.89 -26.56
N ASP A 307 -32.64 21.51 -25.72
CA ASP A 307 -32.17 22.06 -24.44
C ASP A 307 -32.21 21.01 -23.31
N VAL A 308 -31.06 20.78 -22.66
CA VAL A 308 -30.93 19.92 -21.47
C VAL A 308 -30.53 20.77 -20.26
N LEU A 309 -30.99 20.39 -19.06
CA LEU A 309 -30.56 21.01 -17.79
C LEU A 309 -29.09 20.68 -17.56
N ARG A 310 -28.22 21.70 -17.54
CA ARG A 310 -26.81 21.54 -17.17
C ARG A 310 -26.69 21.46 -15.64
N GLY A 311 -25.63 20.78 -15.16
CA GLY A 311 -25.34 20.63 -13.72
C GLY A 311 -25.05 21.95 -12.98
N ASP A 312 -24.98 23.08 -13.69
CA ASP A 312 -24.83 24.44 -13.16
C ASP A 312 -26.18 25.18 -13.00
N GLY A 313 -27.31 24.53 -13.29
CA GLY A 313 -28.64 25.13 -13.21
C GLY A 313 -29.03 26.03 -14.39
N THR A 314 -28.27 26.02 -15.49
CA THR A 314 -28.62 26.71 -16.75
C THR A 314 -29.09 25.73 -17.85
N PHE A 315 -29.82 26.23 -18.86
CA PHE A 315 -30.29 25.46 -20.03
C PHE A 315 -29.69 26.02 -21.33
N GLY A 316 -29.42 25.17 -22.32
CA GLY A 316 -29.06 25.61 -23.67
C GLY A 316 -28.70 24.48 -24.64
N SER A 317 -28.70 24.81 -25.94
CA SER A 317 -28.79 23.87 -27.05
C SER A 317 -27.67 22.84 -27.11
N GLY A 318 -28.04 21.56 -27.08
CA GLY A 318 -27.17 20.43 -27.32
C GLY A 318 -26.65 20.41 -28.76
N GLY A 319 -25.37 20.70 -28.92
CA GLY A 319 -24.60 20.19 -30.04
C GLY A 319 -24.30 18.71 -29.82
N SER A 320 -24.98 17.84 -30.57
CA SER A 320 -24.63 16.45 -30.92
C SER A 320 -24.03 15.53 -29.85
N GLY A 321 -24.85 14.60 -29.36
CA GLY A 321 -24.41 13.32 -28.79
C GLY A 321 -24.91 13.07 -27.38
N ALA A 322 -25.32 11.85 -27.06
CA ALA A 322 -25.64 11.45 -25.69
C ALA A 322 -24.35 11.43 -24.85
N VAL A 323 -24.09 12.41 -23.97
CA VAL A 323 -22.78 12.57 -23.30
C VAL A 323 -22.80 12.36 -21.76
N GLY A 324 -23.92 11.96 -21.15
CA GLY A 324 -24.01 11.78 -19.69
C GLY A 324 -23.77 10.34 -19.21
N TRP A 325 -23.08 10.17 -18.08
CA TRP A 325 -23.06 8.90 -17.34
C TRP A 325 -24.33 8.77 -16.48
N LEU A 326 -25.14 7.75 -16.74
CA LEU A 326 -26.30 7.43 -15.91
C LEU A 326 -25.86 6.88 -14.55
N LEU A 327 -26.56 7.25 -13.47
CA LEU A 327 -26.35 6.69 -12.13
C LEU A 327 -26.61 5.18 -12.06
N SER A 328 -27.38 4.64 -13.00
CA SER A 328 -27.64 3.22 -13.17
C SER A 328 -26.65 2.50 -14.10
N GLY A 329 -25.67 3.22 -14.66
CA GLY A 329 -24.77 2.72 -15.71
C GLY A 329 -25.35 2.87 -17.13
N ASN A 330 -24.46 3.00 -18.11
CA ASN A 330 -24.79 3.14 -19.53
C ASN A 330 -24.69 1.78 -20.24
N SER A 331 -25.60 1.44 -21.17
CA SER A 331 -25.48 0.31 -22.10
C SER A 331 -25.12 0.79 -23.52
N GLY A 332 -24.25 0.06 -24.23
CA GLY A 332 -23.89 0.36 -25.62
C GLY A 332 -23.05 1.64 -25.83
N THR A 333 -22.04 1.87 -24.98
CA THR A 333 -21.26 3.12 -24.98
C THR A 333 -20.41 3.33 -26.25
N ASN A 334 -20.31 4.58 -26.71
CA ASN A 334 -19.39 5.05 -27.75
C ASN A 334 -18.22 5.85 -27.13
N PRO A 335 -16.99 5.30 -27.08
CA PRO A 335 -15.85 5.94 -26.44
C PRO A 335 -15.46 7.32 -26.98
N SER A 336 -15.83 7.66 -28.22
CA SER A 336 -15.52 8.98 -28.82
C SER A 336 -16.38 10.13 -28.28
N THR A 337 -17.54 9.81 -27.68
CA THR A 337 -18.50 10.81 -27.19
C THR A 337 -18.99 10.52 -25.77
N GLN A 338 -18.58 9.40 -25.15
CA GLN A 338 -19.07 8.96 -23.83
C GLN A 338 -17.89 8.47 -22.98
N PHE A 339 -17.22 9.41 -22.31
CA PHE A 339 -16.11 9.15 -21.39
C PHE A 339 -16.30 9.90 -20.06
N LEU A 340 -15.73 9.38 -18.98
CA LEU A 340 -15.67 10.06 -17.68
C LEU A 340 -14.29 10.74 -17.59
N GLY A 341 -14.23 12.05 -17.78
CA GLY A 341 -12.95 12.77 -17.83
C GLY A 341 -13.12 14.25 -18.18
N THR A 342 -11.98 14.94 -18.26
CA THR A 342 -11.86 16.34 -18.72
C THR A 342 -11.49 16.39 -20.20
N SER A 343 -11.75 17.52 -20.86
CA SER A 343 -11.39 17.75 -22.28
C SER A 343 -10.28 18.79 -22.46
N ASP A 344 -9.90 19.46 -21.38
CA ASP A 344 -8.75 20.34 -21.26
C ASP A 344 -7.59 19.62 -20.53
N ALA A 345 -6.50 20.35 -20.27
CA ALA A 345 -5.35 19.79 -19.56
C ALA A 345 -5.53 19.75 -18.03
N GLU A 346 -6.72 20.08 -17.53
CA GLU A 346 -7.01 20.06 -16.09
C GLU A 346 -7.18 18.62 -15.58
N PRO A 347 -6.73 18.30 -14.35
CA PRO A 347 -6.84 16.96 -13.80
C PRO A 347 -8.29 16.53 -13.56
N LEU A 348 -8.60 15.25 -13.81
CA LEU A 348 -9.81 14.63 -13.29
C LEU A 348 -9.61 14.30 -11.80
N LEU A 349 -10.30 15.01 -10.91
CA LEU A 349 -10.19 14.82 -9.45
C LEU A 349 -11.39 14.05 -8.87
N PHE A 350 -11.09 13.00 -8.12
CA PHE A 350 -12.02 12.33 -7.22
C PHE A 350 -11.82 12.91 -5.82
N ARG A 351 -12.89 13.30 -5.12
CA ARG A 351 -12.82 13.90 -3.78
C ARG A 351 -13.74 13.20 -2.80
N VAL A 352 -13.33 13.13 -1.53
CA VAL A 352 -14.17 12.74 -0.39
C VAL A 352 -14.07 13.86 0.64
N ASN A 353 -15.19 14.47 1.00
CA ASN A 353 -15.24 15.60 1.95
C ASN A 353 -14.27 16.75 1.59
N ASN A 354 -14.23 17.18 0.32
CA ASN A 354 -13.30 18.19 -0.23
C ASN A 354 -11.80 17.87 -0.17
N ILE A 355 -11.43 16.65 0.22
CA ILE A 355 -10.05 16.17 0.16
C ILE A 355 -9.88 15.35 -1.13
N THR A 356 -8.80 15.58 -1.88
CA THR A 356 -8.45 14.74 -3.03
C THR A 356 -8.28 13.29 -2.59
N ALA A 357 -9.10 12.43 -3.17
CA ALA A 357 -9.14 10.98 -2.95
C ALA A 357 -8.82 10.21 -4.24
N GLY A 358 -8.55 10.91 -5.33
CA GLY A 358 -7.98 10.36 -6.55
C GLY A 358 -7.73 11.47 -7.57
N GLN A 359 -6.78 11.26 -8.48
CA GLN A 359 -6.47 12.20 -9.54
C GLN A 359 -5.93 11.49 -10.77
N ILE A 360 -6.29 11.98 -11.96
CA ILE A 360 -5.65 11.62 -13.23
C ILE A 360 -5.23 12.93 -13.88
N GLN A 361 -3.93 13.18 -13.95
CA GLN A 361 -3.38 14.47 -14.40
C GLN A 361 -2.64 14.31 -15.73
N LEU A 362 -2.98 15.14 -16.72
CA LEU A 362 -2.36 15.06 -18.04
C LEU A 362 -0.96 15.72 -18.08
N SER A 363 -0.79 16.87 -17.41
CA SER A 363 0.42 17.71 -17.54
C SER A 363 1.69 17.08 -16.97
N ASN A 364 1.58 16.36 -15.84
CA ASN A 364 2.69 15.62 -15.24
C ASN A 364 2.48 14.10 -15.30
N THR A 365 1.39 13.62 -15.89
CA THR A 365 1.01 12.19 -16.01
C THR A 365 0.88 11.42 -14.68
N ASN A 366 0.69 12.13 -13.56
CA ASN A 366 0.47 11.50 -12.27
C ASN A 366 -0.94 10.87 -12.19
N THR A 367 -1.02 9.68 -11.59
CA THR A 367 -2.28 8.98 -11.34
C THR A 367 -2.36 8.55 -9.88
N GLY A 368 -3.44 8.91 -9.19
CA GLY A 368 -3.64 8.69 -7.76
C GLY A 368 -5.03 8.14 -7.43
N PHE A 369 -5.13 7.20 -6.50
CA PHE A 369 -6.41 6.77 -5.89
C PHE A 369 -6.21 6.46 -4.40
N GLY A 370 -6.93 7.14 -3.52
CA GLY A 370 -6.80 7.04 -2.06
C GLY A 370 -6.83 8.42 -1.41
N LEU A 371 -7.36 8.50 -0.19
CA LEU A 371 -7.43 9.76 0.55
C LEU A 371 -6.02 10.31 0.81
N GLY A 372 -5.78 11.59 0.50
CA GLY A 372 -4.48 12.23 0.74
C GLY A 372 -3.35 11.73 -0.17
N THR A 373 -3.63 10.90 -1.17
CA THR A 373 -2.62 10.47 -2.13
C THR A 373 -2.08 11.66 -2.93
N LEU A 374 -0.78 11.68 -3.19
CA LEU A 374 -0.10 12.70 -4.02
C LEU A 374 -0.39 14.16 -3.60
N ALA A 375 -0.69 14.41 -2.32
CA ALA A 375 -1.17 15.72 -1.84
C ALA A 375 -0.21 16.88 -2.14
N ASN A 376 1.11 16.63 -2.13
CA ASN A 376 2.13 17.64 -2.40
C ASN A 376 2.89 17.39 -3.73
N ALA A 377 2.50 16.36 -4.49
CA ALA A 377 3.27 15.85 -5.64
C ALA A 377 3.30 16.82 -6.82
N THR A 378 4.47 17.40 -7.07
CA THR A 378 4.77 18.23 -8.26
C THR A 378 5.63 17.53 -9.31
N GLY A 379 6.26 16.40 -8.97
CA GLY A 379 7.04 15.57 -9.89
C GLY A 379 6.17 14.81 -10.88
N ASN A 380 6.79 14.24 -11.92
CA ASN A 380 6.13 13.64 -13.06
C ASN A 380 6.08 12.11 -13.00
N PHE A 381 5.16 11.50 -13.75
CA PHE A 381 5.06 10.06 -14.01
C PHE A 381 4.88 9.19 -12.75
N ASN A 382 4.19 9.69 -11.72
CA ASN A 382 3.96 8.96 -10.48
C ASN A 382 2.61 8.22 -10.48
N THR A 383 2.59 6.98 -9.99
CA THR A 383 1.38 6.18 -9.74
C THR A 383 1.24 5.96 -8.24
N ALA A 384 0.09 6.31 -7.66
CA ALA A 384 -0.18 6.17 -6.23
C ALA A 384 -1.56 5.56 -5.96
N VAL A 385 -1.63 4.49 -5.18
CA VAL A 385 -2.88 3.80 -4.84
C VAL A 385 -2.85 3.42 -3.36
N GLY A 386 -3.58 4.14 -2.52
CA GLY A 386 -3.59 3.93 -1.07
C GLY A 386 -3.75 5.23 -0.30
N ASN A 387 -4.17 5.13 0.96
CA ASN A 387 -4.28 6.28 1.84
C ASN A 387 -2.88 6.85 2.12
N TYR A 388 -2.71 8.16 1.90
CA TYR A 388 -1.43 8.87 2.03
C TYR A 388 -0.25 8.31 1.20
N ALA A 389 -0.52 7.52 0.15
CA ALA A 389 0.52 7.08 -0.77
C ALA A 389 1.16 8.29 -1.48
N LEU A 390 2.50 8.41 -1.44
CA LEU A 390 3.27 9.56 -1.96
C LEU A 390 2.84 10.94 -1.40
N TYR A 391 2.42 11.01 -0.13
CA TYR A 391 1.90 12.23 0.49
C TYR A 391 2.86 13.44 0.39
N SER A 392 4.14 13.25 0.74
CA SER A 392 5.13 14.34 0.82
C SER A 392 5.91 14.58 -0.46
N ASN A 393 5.63 13.83 -1.54
CA ASN A 393 6.40 13.90 -2.78
C ASN A 393 6.42 15.34 -3.28
N THR A 394 7.58 15.93 -3.56
CA THR A 394 7.67 17.25 -4.18
C THR A 394 8.08 17.07 -5.62
N THR A 395 9.36 16.90 -5.93
CA THR A 395 9.87 16.78 -7.31
C THR A 395 10.34 15.37 -7.67
N GLY A 396 9.97 14.36 -6.88
CA GLY A 396 10.27 12.96 -7.18
C GLY A 396 9.47 12.46 -8.38
N ASP A 397 10.18 11.92 -9.37
CA ASP A 397 9.63 11.48 -10.65
C ASP A 397 9.61 9.95 -10.77
N GLY A 398 8.62 9.41 -11.47
CA GLY A 398 8.58 8.00 -11.88
C GLY A 398 8.38 7.01 -10.73
N ASN A 399 7.72 7.39 -9.64
CA ASN A 399 7.49 6.50 -8.50
C ASN A 399 6.17 5.74 -8.63
N THR A 400 6.15 4.47 -8.23
CA THR A 400 4.94 3.65 -8.11
C THR A 400 4.73 3.33 -6.62
N SER A 401 3.56 3.66 -6.08
CA SER A 401 3.25 3.54 -4.65
C SER A 401 1.88 2.89 -4.49
N VAL A 402 1.82 1.69 -3.90
CA VAL A 402 0.57 0.95 -3.71
C VAL A 402 0.52 0.43 -2.28
N GLY A 403 -0.45 0.87 -1.48
CA GLY A 403 -0.54 0.58 -0.05
C GLY A 403 -0.70 1.86 0.78
N GLU A 404 -1.31 1.73 1.95
CA GLU A 404 -1.39 2.82 2.93
C GLU A 404 0.01 3.24 3.38
N GLY A 405 0.27 4.55 3.47
CA GLY A 405 1.56 5.09 3.91
C GLY A 405 2.77 4.79 3.00
N SER A 406 2.56 4.10 1.87
CA SER A 406 3.66 3.78 0.94
C SER A 406 4.32 5.06 0.40
N LEU A 407 5.66 5.12 0.45
CA LEU A 407 6.45 6.31 0.07
C LEU A 407 5.98 7.64 0.73
N TYR A 408 5.43 7.58 1.94
CA TYR A 408 4.82 8.74 2.62
C TYR A 408 5.74 9.98 2.67
N SER A 409 7.01 9.79 3.03
CA SER A 409 7.99 10.87 3.25
C SER A 409 8.83 11.22 2.01
N ASN A 410 8.56 10.60 0.86
CA ASN A 410 9.35 10.86 -0.36
C ASN A 410 9.29 12.34 -0.69
N THR A 411 10.42 12.98 -0.99
CA THR A 411 10.45 14.39 -1.41
C THR A 411 10.95 14.48 -2.84
N THR A 412 12.19 14.07 -3.08
CA THR A 412 12.87 14.17 -4.39
C THR A 412 13.32 12.83 -4.96
N GLY A 413 13.13 11.74 -4.20
CA GLY A 413 13.47 10.38 -4.64
C GLY A 413 12.73 9.98 -5.93
N ARG A 414 13.46 9.37 -6.86
CA ARG A 414 12.96 8.99 -8.19
C ARG A 414 12.98 7.49 -8.42
N TRP A 415 12.12 7.01 -9.30
CA TRP A 415 12.09 5.62 -9.78
C TRP A 415 11.93 4.57 -8.67
N ASN A 416 11.22 4.89 -7.60
CA ASN A 416 10.94 3.95 -6.53
C ASN A 416 9.65 3.16 -6.80
N THR A 417 9.62 1.89 -6.45
CA THR A 417 8.43 1.03 -6.45
C THR A 417 8.15 0.58 -5.03
N ALA A 418 7.03 1.01 -4.45
CA ALA A 418 6.55 0.60 -3.14
C ALA A 418 5.21 -0.13 -3.28
N HIS A 419 5.11 -1.36 -2.78
CA HIS A 419 3.89 -2.15 -2.79
C HIS A 419 3.71 -2.85 -1.44
N GLY A 420 2.84 -2.33 -0.59
CA GLY A 420 2.61 -2.79 0.76
C GLY A 420 2.35 -1.63 1.70
N ASP A 421 1.66 -1.93 2.80
CA ASP A 421 1.46 -0.98 3.89
C ASP A 421 2.81 -0.52 4.46
N ASP A 422 3.01 0.80 4.54
CA ASP A 422 4.24 1.49 4.96
C ASP A 422 5.54 1.06 4.22
N ALA A 423 5.44 0.50 3.02
CA ALA A 423 6.60 0.23 2.20
C ALA A 423 7.31 1.55 1.81
N LEU A 424 8.63 1.65 2.06
CA LEU A 424 9.44 2.86 1.83
C LEU A 424 8.92 4.13 2.56
N TYR A 425 8.23 3.98 3.70
CA TYR A 425 7.57 5.09 4.42
C TYR A 425 8.46 6.32 4.67
N SER A 426 9.70 6.12 5.12
CA SER A 426 10.63 7.20 5.51
C SER A 426 11.53 7.70 4.37
N ASN A 427 11.39 7.15 3.15
CA ASN A 427 12.27 7.50 2.02
C ASN A 427 12.18 8.99 1.77
N THR A 428 13.29 9.73 1.74
CA THR A 428 13.26 11.18 1.47
C THR A 428 13.81 11.49 0.08
N THR A 429 15.04 11.07 -0.19
CA THR A 429 15.77 11.36 -1.45
C THR A 429 16.30 10.11 -2.14
N GLY A 430 16.23 8.94 -1.48
CA GLY A 430 16.63 7.66 -2.05
C GLY A 430 15.87 7.35 -3.34
N GLY A 431 16.58 6.86 -4.36
CA GLY A 431 16.02 6.55 -5.67
C GLY A 431 16.29 5.12 -6.12
N SER A 432 15.53 4.67 -7.11
CA SER A 432 15.64 3.32 -7.70
C SER A 432 15.45 2.18 -6.69
N ASN A 433 14.64 2.38 -5.64
CA ASN A 433 14.36 1.35 -4.64
C ASN A 433 13.08 0.59 -4.97
N THR A 434 13.06 -0.72 -4.76
CA THR A 434 11.89 -1.58 -4.87
C THR A 434 11.58 -2.16 -3.50
N GLY A 435 10.46 -1.79 -2.87
CA GLY A 435 9.97 -2.35 -1.61
C GLY A 435 8.61 -3.01 -1.81
N ILE A 436 8.52 -4.32 -1.61
CA ILE A 436 7.29 -5.10 -1.77
C ILE A 436 7.05 -5.90 -0.48
N GLY A 437 5.94 -5.66 0.21
CA GLY A 437 5.61 -6.24 1.52
C GLY A 437 5.37 -5.18 2.58
N ASN A 438 4.70 -5.55 3.67
CA ASN A 438 4.45 -4.63 4.79
C ASN A 438 5.78 -4.17 5.41
N ALA A 439 5.94 -2.85 5.54
CA ALA A 439 7.12 -2.19 6.07
C ALA A 439 8.46 -2.56 5.36
N ALA A 440 8.43 -3.04 4.11
CA ALA A 440 9.65 -3.25 3.35
C ALA A 440 10.37 -1.91 3.13
N LEU A 441 11.66 -1.81 3.48
CA LEU A 441 12.46 -0.57 3.43
C LEU A 441 11.88 0.62 4.23
N PHE A 442 11.12 0.37 5.30
CA PHE A 442 10.42 1.39 6.09
C PHE A 442 11.28 2.61 6.47
N ALA A 443 12.49 2.39 6.99
CA ALA A 443 13.37 3.44 7.51
C ALA A 443 14.32 4.05 6.47
N ASN A 444 14.23 3.65 5.19
CA ASN A 444 15.15 4.16 4.16
C ASN A 444 15.03 5.67 4.10
N THR A 445 16.14 6.41 4.05
CA THR A 445 16.11 7.89 3.93
C THR A 445 16.73 8.30 2.61
N THR A 446 18.00 7.96 2.40
CA THR A 446 18.81 8.37 1.23
C THR A 446 19.38 7.19 0.45
N GLY A 447 19.27 5.96 0.98
CA GLY A 447 19.77 4.76 0.32
C GLY A 447 19.13 4.54 -1.05
N ASN A 448 19.95 4.17 -2.05
CA ASN A 448 19.52 3.96 -3.43
C ASN A 448 19.67 2.51 -3.88
N SER A 449 18.94 2.16 -4.94
CA SER A 449 19.11 0.87 -5.65
C SER A 449 18.91 -0.37 -4.77
N ASN A 450 18.07 -0.28 -3.72
CA ASN A 450 17.76 -1.41 -2.86
C ASN A 450 16.52 -2.16 -3.37
N THR A 451 16.53 -3.50 -3.29
CA THR A 451 15.37 -4.36 -3.55
C THR A 451 15.01 -5.09 -2.28
N ALA A 452 13.79 -4.92 -1.77
CA ALA A 452 13.23 -5.59 -0.61
C ALA A 452 11.90 -6.25 -0.99
N THR A 453 11.77 -7.55 -0.79
CA THR A 453 10.55 -8.31 -1.08
C THR A 453 10.26 -9.25 0.08
N GLY A 454 9.25 -8.94 0.88
CA GLY A 454 8.90 -9.65 2.11
C GLY A 454 8.57 -8.66 3.23
N THR A 455 7.74 -9.10 4.19
CA THR A 455 7.42 -8.27 5.37
C THR A 455 8.70 -7.98 6.15
N GLY A 456 8.95 -6.71 6.48
CA GLY A 456 10.13 -6.27 7.24
C GLY A 456 11.48 -6.46 6.55
N ALA A 457 11.51 -6.82 5.25
CA ALA A 457 12.77 -6.90 4.50
C ALA A 457 13.43 -5.51 4.44
N LEU A 458 14.71 -5.42 4.81
CA LEU A 458 15.46 -4.15 4.91
C LEU A 458 14.78 -3.07 5.78
N LEU A 459 13.98 -3.45 6.78
CA LEU A 459 13.17 -2.54 7.61
C LEU A 459 13.94 -1.30 8.12
N TRP A 460 15.14 -1.52 8.68
CA TRP A 460 15.93 -0.46 9.32
C TRP A 460 17.04 0.14 8.44
N ASN A 461 17.03 -0.12 7.12
CA ASN A 461 18.00 0.49 6.20
C ASN A 461 17.82 2.00 6.21
N THR A 462 18.86 2.79 6.44
CA THR A 462 18.78 4.25 6.45
C THR A 462 19.47 4.85 5.22
N THR A 463 20.75 4.53 5.02
CA THR A 463 21.58 5.06 3.92
C THR A 463 22.25 3.96 3.08
N GLY A 464 22.13 2.69 3.48
CA GLY A 464 22.67 1.56 2.72
C GLY A 464 22.12 1.50 1.30
N TYR A 465 22.95 1.10 0.33
CA TYR A 465 22.62 1.09 -1.09
C TYR A 465 22.97 -0.24 -1.76
N SER A 466 22.33 -0.52 -2.90
CA SER A 466 22.56 -1.73 -3.71
C SER A 466 22.38 -3.04 -2.93
N ASN A 467 21.47 -3.09 -1.95
CA ASN A 467 21.14 -4.31 -1.23
C ASN A 467 19.92 -5.01 -1.84
N THR A 468 19.93 -6.34 -1.87
CA THR A 468 18.80 -7.19 -2.27
C THR A 468 18.38 -8.05 -1.09
N ALA A 469 17.12 -7.99 -0.70
CA ALA A 469 16.55 -8.74 0.42
C ALA A 469 15.23 -9.38 -0.02
N VAL A 470 15.17 -10.71 -0.07
CA VAL A 470 14.00 -11.47 -0.48
C VAL A 470 13.67 -12.48 0.61
N GLY A 471 12.48 -12.39 1.19
CA GLY A 471 12.05 -13.16 2.36
C GLY A 471 11.69 -12.25 3.54
N THR A 472 10.80 -12.73 4.41
CA THR A 472 10.43 -12.01 5.63
C THR A 472 11.67 -11.78 6.48
N ASP A 473 11.85 -10.53 6.92
CA ASP A 473 12.96 -10.08 7.76
C ASP A 473 14.38 -10.35 7.21
N ALA A 474 14.52 -10.56 5.90
CA ALA A 474 15.82 -10.58 5.25
C ALA A 474 16.48 -9.19 5.39
N LEU A 475 17.75 -9.14 5.84
CA LEU A 475 18.51 -7.89 6.07
C LEU A 475 17.81 -6.87 6.99
N ARG A 476 16.94 -7.31 7.91
CA ARG A 476 16.07 -6.43 8.72
C ARG A 476 16.81 -5.27 9.42
N ASN A 477 17.95 -5.53 10.04
CA ASN A 477 18.70 -4.54 10.82
C ASN A 477 19.83 -3.82 10.05
N ASN A 478 19.88 -3.96 8.72
CA ASN A 478 20.85 -3.23 7.90
C ASN A 478 20.65 -1.74 8.10
N THR A 479 21.69 -0.96 8.40
CA THR A 479 21.55 0.51 8.55
C THR A 479 22.24 1.23 7.40
N THR A 480 23.55 0.99 7.24
CA THR A 480 24.40 1.73 6.29
C THR A 480 25.17 0.82 5.33
N ALA A 481 25.08 -0.50 5.48
CA ALA A 481 25.83 -1.44 4.66
C ALA A 481 25.34 -1.48 3.20
N PHE A 482 26.22 -1.88 2.29
CA PHE A 482 25.95 -1.90 0.86
C PHE A 482 26.31 -3.23 0.19
N GLY A 483 25.69 -3.48 -0.96
CA GLY A 483 26.03 -4.61 -1.81
C GLY A 483 25.71 -5.99 -1.21
N ASN A 484 24.79 -6.08 -0.26
CA ASN A 484 24.38 -7.36 0.32
C ASN A 484 23.26 -8.01 -0.48
N SER A 485 23.27 -9.34 -0.62
CA SER A 485 22.20 -10.14 -1.22
C SER A 485 21.73 -11.17 -0.20
N ALA A 486 20.47 -11.09 0.23
CA ALA A 486 19.87 -11.96 1.23
C ALA A 486 18.59 -12.59 0.65
N ASN A 487 18.55 -13.91 0.52
CA ASN A 487 17.40 -14.65 0.00
C ASN A 487 17.02 -15.78 0.96
N GLY A 488 15.95 -15.60 1.71
CA GLY A 488 15.45 -16.53 2.70
C GLY A 488 14.95 -15.81 3.96
N PHE A 489 14.05 -16.46 4.69
CA PHE A 489 13.54 -15.98 5.98
C PHE A 489 14.70 -15.69 6.94
N GLU A 490 14.75 -14.47 7.46
CA GLU A 490 15.75 -13.99 8.41
C GLU A 490 17.22 -14.18 7.94
N SER A 491 17.46 -14.22 6.63
CA SER A 491 18.81 -14.19 6.09
C SER A 491 19.45 -12.82 6.36
N LEU A 492 20.69 -12.79 6.88
CA LEU A 492 21.39 -11.55 7.29
C LEU A 492 20.60 -10.66 8.29
N TYR A 493 19.74 -11.25 9.13
CA TYR A 493 18.80 -10.54 10.02
C TYR A 493 19.44 -9.41 10.86
N THR A 494 20.57 -9.66 11.54
CA THR A 494 21.21 -8.67 12.43
C THR A 494 22.27 -7.80 11.74
N ASN A 495 22.50 -7.94 10.44
CA ASN A 495 23.59 -7.22 9.75
C ASN A 495 23.41 -5.73 9.89
N THR A 496 24.37 -4.99 10.46
CA THR A 496 24.24 -3.54 10.62
C THR A 496 25.05 -2.75 9.59
N THR A 497 26.33 -3.11 9.43
CA THR A 497 27.32 -2.40 8.61
C THR A 497 28.15 -3.31 7.69
N GLY A 498 28.03 -4.64 7.85
CA GLY A 498 28.74 -5.61 7.03
C GLY A 498 28.30 -5.57 5.57
N SER A 499 29.25 -5.40 4.65
CA SER A 499 28.98 -5.15 3.23
C SER A 499 29.43 -6.32 2.34
N ALA A 500 28.90 -6.38 1.12
CA ALA A 500 29.24 -7.40 0.12
C ALA A 500 28.99 -8.86 0.56
N ASN A 501 27.98 -9.11 1.41
CA ASN A 501 27.61 -10.46 1.83
C ASN A 501 26.55 -11.07 0.90
N SER A 502 26.66 -12.36 0.60
CA SER A 502 25.68 -13.13 -0.17
C SER A 502 25.14 -14.29 0.69
N ALA A 503 23.89 -14.21 1.10
CA ALA A 503 23.22 -15.15 1.97
C ALA A 503 22.00 -15.75 1.26
N THR A 504 21.93 -17.07 1.12
CA THR A 504 20.80 -17.78 0.53
C THR A 504 20.44 -18.99 1.39
N GLY A 505 19.21 -19.04 1.88
CA GLY A 505 18.71 -20.06 2.79
C GLY A 505 18.06 -19.47 4.03
N PHE A 506 17.25 -20.28 4.71
CA PHE A 506 16.64 -19.90 5.98
C PHE A 506 17.72 -19.67 7.04
N GLY A 507 17.75 -18.47 7.63
CA GLY A 507 18.71 -18.10 8.67
C GLY A 507 20.18 -18.13 8.24
N SER A 508 20.50 -18.11 6.95
CA SER A 508 21.90 -17.99 6.50
C SER A 508 22.48 -16.62 6.93
N LEU A 509 23.68 -16.59 7.52
CA LEU A 509 24.34 -15.37 8.00
C LEU A 509 23.51 -14.56 9.04
N ARG A 510 22.58 -15.21 9.76
CA ARG A 510 21.58 -14.51 10.59
C ARG A 510 22.18 -13.51 11.59
N ASN A 511 23.22 -13.92 12.33
CA ASN A 511 23.80 -13.12 13.42
C ASN A 511 25.01 -12.26 12.99
N ASN A 512 25.19 -12.01 11.68
CA ASN A 512 26.21 -11.10 11.17
C ASN A 512 25.97 -9.70 11.72
N SER A 513 26.99 -9.07 12.33
CA SER A 513 26.89 -7.68 12.79
C SER A 513 27.65 -6.76 11.84
N THR A 514 28.93 -7.03 11.61
CA THR A 514 29.86 -6.18 10.82
C THR A 514 30.68 -6.97 9.79
N GLY A 515 30.62 -8.30 9.81
CA GLY A 515 31.36 -9.16 8.89
C GLY A 515 31.05 -8.85 7.43
N SER A 516 32.07 -8.82 6.58
CA SER A 516 31.94 -8.42 5.16
C SER A 516 32.46 -9.51 4.21
N ALA A 517 32.02 -9.47 2.96
CA ALA A 517 32.46 -10.39 1.91
C ALA A 517 32.24 -11.89 2.23
N ASN A 518 31.19 -12.23 2.98
CA ASN A 518 30.86 -13.63 3.27
C ASN A 518 29.84 -14.18 2.26
N VAL A 519 29.99 -15.45 1.89
CA VAL A 519 29.04 -16.21 1.07
C VAL A 519 28.47 -17.34 1.93
N ALA A 520 27.16 -17.39 2.12
CA ALA A 520 26.47 -18.44 2.87
C ALA A 520 25.30 -18.98 2.05
N ASN A 521 25.40 -20.22 1.59
CA ASN A 521 24.39 -20.91 0.81
C ASN A 521 23.96 -22.20 1.53
N GLY A 522 22.74 -22.22 2.06
CA GLY A 522 22.18 -23.36 2.79
C GLY A 522 21.52 -22.95 4.10
N TYR A 523 20.65 -23.82 4.59
CA TYR A 523 19.96 -23.63 5.87
C TYR A 523 20.97 -23.42 7.01
N GLN A 524 20.86 -22.28 7.70
CA GLN A 524 21.72 -21.89 8.81
C GLN A 524 23.25 -21.95 8.53
N SER A 525 23.65 -21.75 7.28
CA SER A 525 25.06 -21.56 6.95
C SER A 525 25.57 -20.24 7.56
N LEU A 526 26.76 -20.24 8.18
CA LEU A 526 27.35 -19.06 8.85
C LEU A 526 26.43 -18.39 9.91
N TYR A 527 25.59 -19.16 10.59
CA TYR A 527 24.52 -18.64 11.45
C TYR A 527 24.98 -17.67 12.55
N HIS A 528 26.08 -17.99 13.25
CA HIS A 528 26.60 -17.21 14.38
C HIS A 528 27.70 -16.18 14.02
N ASN A 529 28.00 -15.98 12.72
CA ASN A 529 29.09 -15.09 12.30
C ASN A 529 28.86 -13.69 12.85
N SER A 530 29.75 -13.12 13.66
CA SER A 530 29.57 -11.79 14.27
C SER A 530 30.36 -10.72 13.50
N THR A 531 31.66 -10.96 13.34
CA THR A 531 32.63 -10.04 12.71
C THR A 531 33.49 -10.72 11.64
N GLY A 532 33.41 -12.06 11.50
CA GLY A 532 34.17 -12.82 10.51
C GLY A 532 33.91 -12.34 9.08
N TYR A 533 34.94 -12.36 8.25
CA TYR A 533 34.91 -11.85 6.87
C TYR A 533 35.52 -12.85 5.89
N GLN A 534 35.20 -12.70 4.60
CA GLN A 534 35.75 -13.55 3.52
C GLN A 534 35.49 -15.06 3.69
N ASN A 535 34.46 -15.45 4.44
CA ASN A 535 34.09 -16.87 4.59
C ASN A 535 33.16 -17.32 3.46
N THR A 536 33.38 -18.52 2.93
CA THR A 536 32.48 -19.20 2.00
C THR A 536 31.90 -20.45 2.65
N ALA A 537 30.59 -20.49 2.87
CA ALA A 537 29.87 -21.62 3.45
C ALA A 537 28.79 -22.10 2.48
N SER A 538 28.81 -23.36 2.09
CA SER A 538 27.85 -23.99 1.20
C SER A 538 27.43 -25.34 1.77
N GLY A 539 26.19 -25.45 2.26
CA GLY A 539 25.66 -26.66 2.89
C GLY A 539 24.84 -26.36 4.14
N TYR A 540 24.03 -27.33 4.57
CA TYR A 540 23.28 -27.26 5.82
C TYR A 540 24.26 -27.13 7.00
N GLY A 541 24.16 -26.06 7.78
CA GLY A 541 25.00 -25.84 8.96
C GLY A 541 26.50 -25.66 8.68
N ALA A 542 26.91 -25.41 7.42
CA ALA A 542 28.32 -25.11 7.14
C ALA A 542 28.76 -23.84 7.88
N LEU A 543 29.89 -23.88 8.60
CA LEU A 543 30.39 -22.78 9.45
C LEU A 543 29.37 -22.23 10.48
N TYR A 544 28.45 -23.06 10.97
CA TYR A 544 27.35 -22.65 11.84
C TYR A 544 27.77 -21.79 13.04
N SER A 545 28.83 -22.19 13.74
CA SER A 545 29.28 -21.57 15.01
C SER A 545 30.33 -20.45 14.83
N ASN A 546 30.71 -20.10 13.60
CA ASN A 546 31.77 -19.12 13.35
C ASN A 546 31.43 -17.80 14.03
N THR A 547 32.33 -17.19 14.80
CA THR A 547 32.08 -15.88 15.43
C THR A 547 32.96 -14.80 14.83
N THR A 548 34.29 -15.01 14.83
CA THR A 548 35.28 -14.05 14.32
C THR A 548 36.23 -14.63 13.26
N GLY A 549 36.18 -15.96 13.03
CA GLY A 549 37.00 -16.62 12.01
C GLY A 549 36.81 -16.02 10.61
N TYR A 550 37.87 -15.96 9.83
CA TYR A 550 37.89 -15.32 8.51
C TYR A 550 38.57 -16.20 7.45
N SER A 551 38.27 -15.93 6.18
CA SER A 551 38.86 -16.62 5.03
C SER A 551 38.74 -18.14 5.07
N ASN A 552 37.65 -18.67 5.66
CA ASN A 552 37.38 -20.10 5.68
C ASN A 552 36.50 -20.50 4.48
N THR A 553 36.75 -21.68 3.90
CA THR A 553 35.91 -22.31 2.88
C THR A 553 35.31 -23.59 3.45
N ALA A 554 33.99 -23.68 3.52
CA ALA A 554 33.24 -24.84 4.00
C ALA A 554 32.20 -25.26 2.96
N ASN A 555 32.37 -26.41 2.33
CA ASN A 555 31.47 -26.95 1.32
C ASN A 555 31.06 -28.39 1.68
N GLY A 556 29.84 -28.55 2.18
CA GLY A 556 29.31 -29.83 2.68
C GLY A 556 28.41 -29.63 3.88
N LEU A 557 27.59 -30.64 4.19
CA LEU A 557 26.77 -30.63 5.40
C LEU A 557 27.69 -30.61 6.63
N SER A 558 27.48 -29.62 7.50
CA SER A 558 28.23 -29.38 8.74
C SER A 558 29.76 -29.34 8.55
N ALA A 559 30.24 -28.94 7.37
CA ALA A 559 31.66 -28.62 7.20
C ALA A 559 32.02 -27.42 8.09
N LEU A 560 33.09 -27.52 8.90
CA LEU A 560 33.51 -26.48 9.86
C LEU A 560 32.41 -26.04 10.85
N TYR A 561 31.47 -26.92 11.20
CA TYR A 561 30.29 -26.57 12.02
C TYR A 561 30.61 -25.85 13.33
N SER A 562 31.63 -26.31 14.06
CA SER A 562 32.00 -25.81 15.39
C SER A 562 33.05 -24.70 15.37
N ASN A 563 33.49 -24.23 14.19
CA ASN A 563 34.53 -23.22 14.08
C ASN A 563 34.09 -21.97 14.83
N THR A 564 34.93 -21.39 15.69
CA THR A 564 34.62 -20.14 16.39
C THR A 564 35.52 -19.02 15.90
N THR A 565 36.83 -19.21 16.02
CA THR A 565 37.87 -18.20 15.73
C THR A 565 38.90 -18.65 14.69
N GLY A 566 38.89 -19.94 14.31
CA GLY A 566 39.79 -20.49 13.30
C GLY A 566 39.66 -19.78 11.95
N TYR A 567 40.77 -19.63 11.24
CA TYR A 567 40.86 -18.88 9.99
C TYR A 567 41.68 -19.63 8.93
N LEU A 568 41.49 -19.27 7.67
CA LEU A 568 42.21 -19.87 6.53
C LEU A 568 42.08 -21.41 6.47
N ASN A 569 40.93 -21.96 6.89
CA ASN A 569 40.64 -23.38 6.77
C ASN A 569 39.84 -23.69 5.49
N THR A 570 40.11 -24.81 4.85
CA THR A 570 39.35 -25.36 3.72
C THR A 570 38.75 -26.70 4.13
N ALA A 571 37.42 -26.84 4.12
CA ALA A 571 36.69 -28.04 4.47
C ALA A 571 35.69 -28.39 3.36
N ILE A 572 35.93 -29.50 2.66
CA ILE A 572 35.10 -29.96 1.54
C ILE A 572 34.68 -31.40 1.81
N GLY A 573 33.41 -31.62 2.13
CA GLY A 573 32.87 -32.93 2.46
C GLY A 573 31.89 -32.89 3.64
N TYR A 574 31.12 -33.98 3.79
CA TYR A 574 30.25 -34.19 4.94
C TYR A 574 31.10 -34.32 6.22
N PHE A 575 30.85 -33.46 7.22
CA PHE A 575 31.62 -33.37 8.47
C PHE A 575 33.14 -33.14 8.31
N ALA A 576 33.59 -32.55 7.21
CA ALA A 576 34.99 -32.12 7.12
C ALA A 576 35.27 -31.01 8.15
N LEU A 577 36.28 -31.17 9.01
CA LEU A 577 36.64 -30.21 10.08
C LEU A 577 35.49 -29.83 11.04
N ASN A 578 34.50 -30.71 11.24
CA ASN A 578 33.27 -30.42 11.99
C ASN A 578 33.50 -29.86 13.41
N SER A 579 34.51 -30.37 14.13
CA SER A 579 34.80 -29.99 15.52
C SER A 579 35.84 -28.88 15.68
N ASN A 580 36.34 -28.30 14.57
CA ASN A 580 37.36 -27.24 14.62
C ASN A 580 36.85 -26.09 15.49
N THR A 581 37.62 -25.62 16.48
CA THR A 581 37.20 -24.48 17.31
C THR A 581 38.05 -23.24 17.00
N SER A 582 39.38 -23.40 17.01
CA SER A 582 40.37 -22.32 16.81
C SER A 582 41.48 -22.69 15.83
N GLY A 583 41.55 -23.94 15.39
CA GLY A 583 42.57 -24.40 14.44
C GLY A 583 42.55 -23.59 13.14
N HIS A 584 43.72 -23.35 12.55
CA HIS A 584 43.89 -22.53 11.36
C HIS A 584 44.84 -23.16 10.34
N PHE A 585 44.77 -22.69 9.09
CA PHE A 585 45.53 -23.24 7.96
C PHE A 585 45.31 -24.74 7.70
N ASN A 586 44.15 -25.29 8.06
CA ASN A 586 43.84 -26.69 7.80
C ASN A 586 43.12 -26.89 6.46
N THR A 587 43.50 -27.93 5.71
CA THR A 587 42.81 -28.37 4.49
C THR A 587 42.24 -29.77 4.70
N ALA A 588 40.92 -29.93 4.64
CA ALA A 588 40.21 -31.20 4.80
C ALA A 588 39.30 -31.43 3.59
N THR A 589 39.62 -32.44 2.77
CA THR A 589 38.82 -32.84 1.61
C THR A 589 38.44 -34.31 1.72
N GLY A 590 37.18 -34.61 2.00
CA GLY A 590 36.67 -35.97 2.20
C GLY A 590 35.58 -36.04 3.28
N ASN A 591 34.82 -37.14 3.29
CA ASN A 591 33.87 -37.41 4.37
C ASN A 591 34.61 -37.63 5.69
N GLY A 592 34.32 -36.83 6.71
CA GLY A 592 34.95 -36.92 8.03
C GLY A 592 36.46 -36.66 8.06
N ALA A 593 37.03 -35.99 7.05
CA ALA A 593 38.42 -35.59 7.08
C ALA A 593 38.63 -34.53 8.19
N LEU A 594 39.61 -34.73 9.08
CA LEU A 594 39.89 -33.84 10.22
C LEU A 594 38.67 -33.58 11.16
N ASP A 595 37.71 -34.50 11.25
CA ASP A 595 36.44 -34.33 11.97
C ASP A 595 36.58 -33.85 13.43
N ALA A 596 37.54 -34.40 14.19
CA ALA A 596 37.77 -34.11 15.60
C ALA A 596 38.78 -32.98 15.88
N ASN A 597 39.31 -32.30 14.85
CA ASN A 597 40.30 -31.22 15.04
C ASN A 597 39.70 -30.17 15.96
N THR A 598 40.33 -29.82 17.08
CA THR A 598 39.83 -28.77 17.97
C THR A 598 40.68 -27.51 17.84
N ALA A 599 42.00 -27.65 17.89
CA ALA A 599 42.98 -26.54 17.83
C ALA A 599 44.25 -26.90 17.02
N GLY A 600 44.28 -28.02 16.31
CA GLY A 600 45.41 -28.37 15.45
C GLY A 600 45.51 -27.45 14.24
N ASP A 601 46.74 -27.09 13.87
CA ASP A 601 47.04 -26.12 12.82
C ASP A 601 47.83 -26.73 11.65
N GLU A 602 47.73 -26.14 10.47
CA GLU A 602 48.54 -26.49 9.29
C GLU A 602 48.40 -27.95 8.83
N ASN A 603 47.28 -28.61 9.12
CA ASN A 603 47.08 -30.00 8.71
C ASN A 603 46.43 -30.10 7.33
N THR A 604 46.91 -31.02 6.49
CA THR A 604 46.31 -31.36 5.19
C THR A 604 45.79 -32.80 5.24
N ALA A 605 44.47 -32.99 5.08
CA ALA A 605 43.80 -34.28 5.06
C ALA A 605 42.98 -34.42 3.78
N THR A 606 43.35 -35.34 2.90
CA THR A 606 42.65 -35.62 1.64
C THR A 606 42.29 -37.11 1.56
N GLY A 607 41.01 -37.43 1.66
CA GLY A 607 40.50 -38.79 1.71
C GLY A 607 39.43 -38.95 2.79
N SER A 608 38.59 -39.99 2.67
CA SER A 608 37.58 -40.26 3.69
C SER A 608 38.26 -40.66 5.00
N SER A 609 37.89 -39.96 6.07
CA SER A 609 38.41 -40.14 7.43
C SER A 609 39.93 -39.99 7.55
N ALA A 610 40.60 -39.33 6.59
CA ALA A 610 41.99 -38.95 6.75
C ALA A 610 42.13 -38.00 7.95
N LEU A 611 43.06 -38.31 8.87
CA LEU A 611 43.33 -37.50 10.05
C LEU A 611 42.12 -37.26 11.00
N ALA A 612 41.10 -38.12 10.96
CA ALA A 612 39.79 -37.85 11.57
C ALA A 612 39.82 -37.60 13.09
N SER A 613 40.76 -38.21 13.83
CA SER A 613 40.83 -38.11 15.30
C SER A 613 41.79 -37.03 15.80
N ASN A 614 42.40 -36.23 14.92
CA ASN A 614 43.36 -35.19 15.30
C ASN A 614 42.67 -34.21 16.23
N THR A 615 43.24 -33.89 17.40
CA THR A 615 42.66 -32.88 18.30
C THR A 615 43.52 -31.61 18.27
N THR A 616 44.81 -31.73 18.57
CA THR A 616 45.76 -30.60 18.62
C THR A 616 47.05 -30.84 17.84
N GLY A 617 47.17 -31.96 17.11
CA GLY A 617 48.33 -32.22 16.25
C GLY A 617 48.45 -31.17 15.13
N TYR A 618 49.67 -30.83 14.72
CA TYR A 618 49.93 -29.76 13.75
C TYR A 618 50.91 -30.16 12.65
N SER A 619 50.83 -29.46 11.52
CA SER A 619 51.67 -29.65 10.32
C SER A 619 51.69 -31.11 9.81
N ASN A 620 50.59 -31.86 9.94
CA ASN A 620 50.49 -33.21 9.40
C ASN A 620 49.89 -33.20 7.99
N THR A 621 50.42 -34.04 7.09
CA THR A 621 49.86 -34.30 5.76
C THR A 621 49.39 -35.74 5.68
N ALA A 622 48.12 -35.97 5.35
CA ALA A 622 47.50 -37.27 5.22
C ALA A 622 46.67 -37.34 3.94
N THR A 623 47.07 -38.19 3.00
CA THR A 623 46.38 -38.41 1.74
C THR A 623 46.12 -39.89 1.55
N GLY A 624 44.85 -40.30 1.56
CA GLY A 624 44.43 -41.70 1.48
C GLY A 624 43.18 -41.98 2.30
N TYR A 625 42.57 -43.15 2.09
CA TYR A 625 41.51 -43.63 2.97
C TYR A 625 42.11 -43.98 4.33
N VAL A 626 41.52 -43.41 5.40
CA VAL A 626 41.93 -43.62 6.80
C VAL A 626 43.44 -43.45 7.08
N SER A 627 44.14 -42.66 6.27
CA SER A 627 45.54 -42.32 6.51
C SER A 627 45.66 -41.47 7.77
N LEU A 628 46.55 -41.85 8.69
CA LEU A 628 46.84 -41.13 9.93
C LEU A 628 45.59 -40.87 10.81
N VAL A 629 44.58 -41.76 10.72
CA VAL A 629 43.25 -41.58 11.31
C VAL A 629 43.23 -41.50 12.84
N ALA A 630 44.14 -42.21 13.52
CA ALA A 630 44.20 -42.26 14.98
C ALA A 630 45.05 -41.12 15.61
N ASN A 631 45.59 -40.21 14.80
CA ASN A 631 46.44 -39.13 15.32
C ASN A 631 45.64 -38.26 16.27
N THR A 632 46.17 -37.96 17.44
CA THR A 632 45.52 -37.06 18.41
C THR A 632 46.35 -35.79 18.58
N THR A 633 47.65 -35.96 18.89
CA THR A 633 48.58 -34.85 19.18
C THR A 633 49.89 -34.94 18.40
N GLY A 634 50.09 -35.98 17.58
CA GLY A 634 51.27 -36.12 16.73
C GLY A 634 51.39 -34.99 15.71
N PHE A 635 52.62 -34.67 15.30
CA PHE A 635 52.93 -33.49 14.50
C PHE A 635 53.99 -33.76 13.44
N GLN A 636 53.97 -32.98 12.36
CA GLN A 636 54.94 -33.07 11.26
C GLN A 636 55.06 -34.48 10.64
N ASN A 637 53.95 -35.21 10.58
CA ASN A 637 53.89 -36.49 9.89
C ASN A 637 53.41 -36.32 8.45
N THR A 638 53.96 -37.11 7.52
CA THR A 638 53.50 -37.23 6.13
C THR A 638 53.04 -38.66 5.89
N ALA A 639 51.76 -38.86 5.57
CA ALA A 639 51.14 -40.14 5.29
C ALA A 639 50.48 -40.10 3.91
N TYR A 640 51.02 -40.85 2.94
CA TYR A 640 50.50 -40.96 1.60
C TYR A 640 50.19 -42.43 1.30
N GLY A 641 48.92 -42.80 1.20
CA GLY A 641 48.46 -44.17 0.98
C GLY A 641 47.32 -44.59 1.88
N ASP A 642 46.60 -45.64 1.46
CA ASP A 642 45.59 -46.32 2.25
C ASP A 642 46.21 -46.90 3.54
N HIS A 643 45.62 -46.57 4.71
CA HIS A 643 46.12 -46.99 6.03
C HIS A 643 47.58 -46.58 6.37
N ALA A 644 48.19 -45.63 5.64
CA ALA A 644 49.50 -45.09 6.01
C ALA A 644 49.44 -44.42 7.40
N LEU A 645 50.34 -44.78 8.32
CA LEU A 645 50.36 -44.32 9.72
C LEU A 645 49.02 -44.47 10.49
N TYR A 646 48.20 -45.47 10.14
CA TYR A 646 46.84 -45.66 10.68
C TYR A 646 46.74 -45.54 12.21
N SER A 647 47.66 -46.15 12.95
CA SER A 647 47.63 -46.24 14.42
C SER A 647 48.39 -45.13 15.14
N ASN A 648 48.97 -44.15 14.43
CA ASN A 648 49.82 -43.13 15.05
C ASN A 648 48.97 -42.23 15.92
N THR A 649 49.29 -42.13 17.22
CA THR A 649 48.53 -41.32 18.18
C THR A 649 49.25 -40.04 18.54
N THR A 650 50.54 -40.14 18.89
CA THR A 650 51.39 -39.02 19.36
C THR A 650 52.76 -38.96 18.70
N GLY A 651 53.09 -39.91 17.81
CA GLY A 651 54.36 -39.91 17.08
C GLY A 651 54.48 -38.72 16.12
N GLY A 652 55.70 -38.26 15.89
CA GLY A 652 55.98 -37.08 15.05
C GLY A 652 57.18 -37.24 14.12
N TYR A 653 57.28 -36.38 13.11
CA TYR A 653 58.35 -36.41 12.10
C TYR A 653 58.44 -37.74 11.31
N ASN A 654 57.32 -38.45 11.12
CA ASN A 654 57.32 -39.69 10.34
C ASN A 654 56.91 -39.42 8.89
N THR A 655 57.56 -40.07 7.93
CA THR A 655 57.17 -40.11 6.52
C THR A 655 56.78 -41.52 6.14
N ALA A 656 55.53 -41.72 5.72
CA ALA A 656 54.96 -42.98 5.26
C ALA A 656 54.38 -42.78 3.86
N ASP A 657 55.03 -43.37 2.85
CA ASP A 657 54.59 -43.33 1.45
C ASP A 657 54.38 -44.76 0.94
N GLY A 658 53.12 -45.18 0.83
CA GLY A 658 52.72 -46.53 0.45
C GLY A 658 51.53 -47.02 1.27
N VAL A 659 50.78 -47.97 0.71
CA VAL A 659 49.69 -48.64 1.43
C VAL A 659 50.26 -49.36 2.65
N ALA A 660 49.67 -49.08 3.82
CA ALA A 660 50.07 -49.61 5.13
C ALA A 660 51.54 -49.35 5.52
N ALA A 661 52.20 -48.33 4.96
CA ALA A 661 53.50 -47.89 5.46
C ALA A 661 53.35 -47.35 6.91
N LEU A 662 54.19 -47.81 7.84
CA LEU A 662 54.13 -47.47 9.28
C LEU A 662 52.74 -47.69 9.93
N GLN A 663 51.93 -48.64 9.47
CA GLN A 663 50.54 -48.81 9.90
C GLN A 663 50.37 -48.93 11.43
N ASN A 664 51.21 -49.72 12.10
CA ASN A 664 51.12 -49.99 13.53
C ASN A 664 51.93 -49.00 14.40
N ASN A 665 52.53 -47.97 13.81
CA ASN A 665 53.28 -46.97 14.58
C ASN A 665 52.31 -46.22 15.48
N THR A 666 52.53 -46.21 16.80
CA THR A 666 51.68 -45.52 17.77
C THR A 666 52.33 -44.25 18.31
N THR A 667 53.62 -44.32 18.65
CA THR A 667 54.38 -43.22 19.28
C THR A 667 55.79 -43.02 18.71
N GLY A 668 56.19 -43.74 17.66
CA GLY A 668 57.51 -43.61 17.06
C GLY A 668 57.76 -42.27 16.38
N TYR A 669 59.04 -41.87 16.28
CA TYR A 669 59.47 -40.58 15.75
C TYR A 669 60.57 -40.72 14.70
N TYR A 670 60.64 -39.77 13.76
CA TYR A 670 61.73 -39.68 12.77
C TYR A 670 61.90 -40.93 11.90
N ASN A 671 60.81 -41.65 11.60
CA ASN A 671 60.87 -42.80 10.71
C ASN A 671 60.51 -42.41 9.26
N THR A 672 61.20 -42.99 8.29
CA THR A 672 60.89 -42.87 6.86
C THR A 672 60.59 -44.26 6.31
N ALA A 673 59.38 -44.48 5.82
CA ALA A 673 58.92 -45.72 5.21
C ALA A 673 58.37 -45.42 3.82
N VAL A 674 59.05 -45.90 2.79
CA VAL A 674 58.65 -45.72 1.39
C VAL A 674 58.51 -47.10 0.75
N GLY A 675 57.27 -47.50 0.48
CA GLY A 675 56.91 -48.80 -0.05
C GLY A 675 55.69 -49.40 0.66
N ASN A 676 55.00 -50.31 -0.03
CA ASN A 676 53.89 -51.05 0.55
C ASN A 676 54.38 -51.89 1.74
N PHE A 677 53.72 -51.74 2.89
CA PHE A 677 54.06 -52.38 4.18
C PHE A 677 55.47 -52.08 4.72
N ALA A 678 56.15 -51.03 4.26
CA ALA A 678 57.44 -50.63 4.85
C ALA A 678 57.25 -50.24 6.33
N LEU A 679 58.09 -50.79 7.22
CA LEU A 679 58.02 -50.63 8.68
C LEU A 679 56.64 -50.96 9.32
N ASN A 680 55.87 -51.86 8.72
CA ASN A 680 54.48 -52.14 9.12
C ASN A 680 54.28 -52.45 10.62
N GLU A 681 55.12 -53.31 11.20
CA GLU A 681 55.00 -53.76 12.61
C GLU A 681 55.76 -52.88 13.62
N THR A 682 56.26 -51.71 13.21
CA THR A 682 56.92 -50.79 14.14
C THR A 682 55.88 -50.05 14.97
N THR A 683 56.05 -50.00 16.30
CA THR A 683 55.08 -49.37 17.22
C THR A 683 55.63 -48.10 17.87
N SER A 684 56.86 -48.16 18.39
CA SER A 684 57.53 -47.05 19.08
C SER A 684 58.98 -46.84 18.60
N SER A 685 59.34 -47.44 17.46
CA SER A 685 60.69 -47.36 16.90
C SER A 685 61.01 -45.93 16.42
N GLN A 686 62.29 -45.56 16.37
CA GLN A 686 62.69 -44.20 15.96
C GLN A 686 63.92 -44.16 15.03
N TYR A 687 64.04 -43.11 14.22
CA TYR A 687 65.19 -42.89 13.34
C TYR A 687 65.43 -44.03 12.32
N ASN A 688 64.39 -44.73 11.90
CA ASN A 688 64.52 -45.81 10.93
C ASN A 688 64.19 -45.33 9.51
N THR A 689 64.96 -45.77 8.53
CA THR A 689 64.70 -45.55 7.11
C THR A 689 64.47 -46.89 6.43
N ALA A 690 63.32 -47.06 5.79
CA ALA A 690 62.97 -48.25 5.03
C ALA A 690 62.46 -47.87 3.64
N ILE A 691 63.11 -48.41 2.61
CA ILE A 691 62.77 -48.14 1.21
C ILE A 691 62.66 -49.47 0.47
N GLY A 692 61.43 -49.84 0.10
CA GLY A 692 61.10 -51.09 -0.59
C GLY A 692 59.80 -51.74 -0.11
N TYR A 693 59.27 -52.67 -0.91
CA TYR A 693 58.18 -53.55 -0.49
C TYR A 693 58.61 -54.37 0.73
N ASN A 694 57.84 -54.32 1.83
CA ASN A 694 58.14 -55.03 3.08
C ASN A 694 59.55 -54.73 3.66
N ALA A 695 60.08 -53.53 3.47
CA ALA A 695 61.35 -53.16 4.10
C ALA A 695 61.15 -52.93 5.61
N GLY A 696 61.83 -53.72 6.44
CA GLY A 696 61.75 -53.70 7.90
C GLY A 696 60.35 -54.01 8.43
N SER A 697 59.59 -54.88 7.77
CA SER A 697 58.16 -54.99 8.05
C SER A 697 57.81 -55.92 9.21
N LEU A 698 58.65 -56.88 9.58
CA LEU A 698 58.27 -58.01 10.45
C LEU A 698 58.41 -57.75 11.95
N TYR A 699 59.22 -56.77 12.34
CA TYR A 699 59.61 -56.57 13.74
C TYR A 699 59.52 -55.11 14.17
N ASN A 700 59.54 -54.89 15.49
CA ASN A 700 59.70 -53.55 16.05
C ASN A 700 61.19 -53.18 16.01
N ASN A 701 61.62 -52.58 14.91
CA ASN A 701 63.02 -52.32 14.54
C ASN A 701 63.70 -51.20 15.36
N GLY A 702 63.60 -51.19 16.70
CA GLY A 702 64.38 -50.33 17.59
C GLY A 702 64.73 -48.92 17.07
N TYR A 703 66.03 -48.63 16.95
CA TYR A 703 66.54 -47.28 16.66
C TYR A 703 67.63 -47.25 15.58
N ASN A 704 67.64 -46.22 14.74
CA ASN A 704 68.74 -45.91 13.81
C ASN A 704 69.03 -47.00 12.77
N ASN A 705 68.00 -47.65 12.22
CA ASN A 705 68.18 -48.69 11.22
C ASN A 705 67.92 -48.21 9.80
N VAL A 706 68.62 -48.80 8.83
CA VAL A 706 68.49 -48.51 7.41
C VAL A 706 68.20 -49.81 6.66
N PHE A 707 67.05 -49.87 5.99
CA PHE A 707 66.56 -50.99 5.20
C PHE A 707 66.35 -50.52 3.76
N VAL A 708 67.15 -51.01 2.80
CA VAL A 708 67.05 -50.59 1.40
C VAL A 708 66.99 -51.82 0.51
N GLY A 709 65.80 -52.10 -0.03
CA GLY A 709 65.51 -53.27 -0.85
C GLY A 709 64.19 -53.93 -0.48
N ALA A 710 63.64 -54.74 -1.38
CA ALA A 710 62.43 -55.50 -1.06
C ALA A 710 62.76 -56.62 -0.06
N ASN A 711 61.91 -56.77 0.96
CA ASN A 711 62.04 -57.78 2.02
C ASN A 711 63.36 -57.71 2.82
N THR A 712 64.01 -56.54 2.90
CA THR A 712 65.12 -56.33 3.86
C THR A 712 64.58 -56.28 5.27
N ASP A 713 65.23 -56.91 6.25
CA ASP A 713 64.71 -56.90 7.63
C ASP A 713 65.81 -57.19 8.68
N VAL A 714 65.39 -57.30 9.93
CA VAL A 714 66.10 -57.96 11.03
C VAL A 714 65.45 -59.31 11.33
N ASN A 715 66.08 -60.14 12.15
CA ASN A 715 65.50 -61.42 12.57
C ASN A 715 64.91 -61.39 14.00
N ASN A 716 64.92 -60.23 14.67
CA ASN A 716 64.36 -60.04 16.01
C ASN A 716 64.04 -58.55 16.28
N SER A 717 63.12 -58.30 17.22
CA SER A 717 62.75 -56.94 17.65
C SER A 717 63.84 -56.26 18.48
N GLY A 718 63.81 -54.93 18.51
CA GLY A 718 64.69 -54.09 19.34
C GLY A 718 66.09 -53.87 18.76
N TYR A 719 66.34 -54.30 17.53
CA TYR A 719 67.63 -54.10 16.88
C TYR A 719 67.87 -52.63 16.59
N TYR A 720 69.13 -52.20 16.68
CA TYR A 720 69.52 -50.81 16.48
C TYR A 720 70.85 -50.70 15.73
N ASN A 721 71.04 -49.57 15.06
CA ASN A 721 72.23 -49.26 14.28
C ASN A 721 72.55 -50.31 13.20
N VAL A 722 71.53 -50.93 12.60
CA VAL A 722 71.71 -51.90 11.52
C VAL A 722 71.53 -51.27 10.14
N ILE A 723 72.28 -51.74 9.16
CA ILE A 723 72.16 -51.34 7.75
C ILE A 723 72.02 -52.60 6.91
N ALA A 724 70.83 -52.84 6.34
CA ALA A 724 70.54 -53.95 5.43
C ALA A 724 70.25 -53.40 4.02
N ILE A 725 71.10 -53.75 3.05
CA ILE A 725 70.99 -53.26 1.67
C ILE A 725 70.98 -54.44 0.68
N GLY A 726 69.90 -54.59 -0.07
CA GLY A 726 69.74 -55.66 -1.07
C GLY A 726 68.41 -56.40 -0.92
N GLN A 727 67.98 -57.12 -1.96
CA GLN A 727 66.74 -57.90 -1.85
C GLN A 727 66.92 -59.05 -0.84
N GLY A 728 66.02 -59.16 0.14
CA GLY A 728 66.07 -60.22 1.14
C GLY A 728 67.32 -60.16 2.02
N THR A 729 67.84 -58.97 2.31
CA THR A 729 68.99 -58.84 3.21
C THR A 729 68.51 -58.79 4.66
N VAL A 730 69.04 -59.65 5.52
CA VAL A 730 68.67 -59.72 6.94
C VAL A 730 69.89 -59.48 7.84
N CYS A 731 69.75 -58.58 8.82
CA CYS A 731 70.72 -58.44 9.91
C CYS A 731 70.36 -59.36 11.09
N THR A 732 71.36 -60.02 11.65
CA THR A 732 71.24 -61.05 12.71
C THR A 732 71.63 -60.56 14.09
N ASP A 733 72.16 -59.33 14.18
CA ASP A 733 72.53 -58.68 15.43
C ASP A 733 72.54 -57.13 15.31
N VAL A 734 72.70 -56.43 16.44
CA VAL A 734 72.76 -54.97 16.51
C VAL A 734 74.09 -54.41 16.01
N SER A 735 74.11 -53.16 15.54
CA SER A 735 75.31 -52.49 15.01
C SER A 735 75.99 -53.25 13.86
N GLN A 736 75.19 -53.87 12.99
CA GLN A 736 75.65 -54.69 11.88
C GLN A 736 75.31 -54.05 10.52
N VAL A 737 76.26 -54.09 9.58
CA VAL A 737 76.04 -53.73 8.17
C VAL A 737 76.07 -55.00 7.32
N THR A 738 74.95 -55.31 6.67
CA THR A 738 74.80 -56.45 5.75
C THR A 738 74.42 -55.92 4.37
N ILE A 739 75.21 -56.29 3.36
CA ILE A 739 75.00 -55.86 1.97
C ILE A 739 74.88 -57.12 1.11
N GLY A 740 73.80 -57.22 0.34
CA GLY A 740 73.49 -58.37 -0.49
C GLY A 740 72.88 -59.53 0.30
N ASN A 741 72.81 -60.68 -0.35
CA ASN A 741 72.16 -61.88 0.16
C ASN A 741 72.98 -63.14 -0.19
N GLY A 742 72.44 -64.31 0.15
CA GLY A 742 73.05 -65.61 -0.13
C GLY A 742 73.49 -65.78 -1.58
N ALA A 743 72.81 -65.16 -2.56
CA ALA A 743 73.12 -65.25 -3.98
C ALA A 743 74.18 -64.25 -4.48
N THR A 744 74.63 -63.31 -3.66
CA THR A 744 75.60 -62.27 -4.07
C THR A 744 76.98 -62.88 -4.35
N THR A 745 77.55 -62.64 -5.54
CA THR A 745 78.80 -63.30 -5.99
C THR A 745 80.05 -62.41 -5.92
N ALA A 746 79.91 -61.09 -6.04
CA ALA A 746 81.03 -60.15 -5.93
C ALA A 746 80.56 -58.75 -5.51
N TYR A 747 81.30 -58.11 -4.61
CA TYR A 747 81.22 -56.68 -4.35
C TYR A 747 82.23 -55.95 -5.23
N ARG A 748 81.77 -55.05 -6.11
CA ARG A 748 82.64 -54.29 -7.02
C ARG A 748 82.66 -52.82 -6.61
N ALA A 749 83.85 -52.30 -6.32
CA ALA A 749 84.08 -50.89 -6.04
C ALA A 749 85.39 -50.44 -6.70
N TYR A 750 85.48 -49.18 -7.12
CA TYR A 750 86.72 -48.60 -7.67
C TYR A 750 87.75 -48.25 -6.57
N ALA A 751 87.32 -48.11 -5.31
CA ALA A 751 88.15 -47.76 -4.17
C ALA A 751 88.02 -48.80 -3.04
N ASN A 752 89.09 -48.95 -2.24
CA ASN A 752 89.13 -49.87 -1.11
C ASN A 752 88.41 -49.29 0.13
N TRP A 753 88.02 -50.17 1.04
CA TRP A 753 87.48 -49.80 2.35
C TRP A 753 88.61 -49.30 3.25
N THR A 754 88.42 -48.15 3.91
CA THR A 754 89.41 -47.55 4.80
C THR A 754 88.95 -47.70 6.24
N ASN A 755 89.77 -48.34 7.08
CA ASN A 755 89.56 -48.40 8.53
C ASN A 755 90.23 -47.20 9.20
N ILE A 756 89.50 -46.45 10.02
CA ILE A 756 90.06 -45.32 10.78
C ILE A 756 91.00 -45.88 11.86
N SER A 757 92.28 -45.52 11.80
CA SER A 757 93.34 -46.06 12.67
C SER A 757 94.28 -44.96 13.17
N ASP A 758 93.72 -43.84 13.62
CA ASP A 758 94.49 -42.70 14.15
C ASP A 758 94.97 -42.97 15.59
N GLY A 759 96.26 -42.74 15.84
CA GLY A 759 96.89 -43.01 17.13
C GLY A 759 96.29 -42.23 18.30
N ARG A 760 95.69 -41.06 18.06
CA ARG A 760 95.04 -40.23 19.10
C ARG A 760 93.85 -40.93 19.76
N TYR A 761 93.21 -41.86 19.05
CA TYR A 761 92.02 -42.56 19.52
C TYR A 761 92.29 -44.03 19.88
N LYS A 762 93.57 -44.46 19.90
CA LYS A 762 93.98 -45.78 20.38
C LYS A 762 94.45 -45.71 21.83
N LYS A 763 94.01 -46.66 22.66
CA LYS A 763 94.40 -46.79 24.08
C LYS A 763 95.03 -48.16 24.30
N ASN A 764 95.89 -48.26 25.32
CA ASN A 764 96.56 -49.52 25.71
C ASN A 764 97.31 -50.21 24.56
N VAL A 765 97.99 -49.44 23.71
CA VAL A 765 98.78 -49.98 22.59
C VAL A 765 99.93 -50.83 23.17
N ARG A 766 99.96 -52.12 22.82
CA ARG A 766 100.94 -53.13 23.28
C ARG A 766 101.39 -53.97 22.07
N GLU A 767 102.56 -54.60 22.18
CA GLU A 767 103.15 -55.46 21.14
C GLU A 767 102.97 -56.96 21.45
N ASP A 768 101.76 -57.35 21.85
CA ASP A 768 101.41 -58.70 22.34
C ASP A 768 100.64 -59.55 21.32
N VAL A 769 100.75 -59.24 20.02
CA VAL A 769 100.16 -60.04 18.95
C VAL A 769 100.98 -61.32 18.73
N PRO A 770 100.38 -62.53 18.79
CA PRO A 770 101.09 -63.77 18.46
C PRO A 770 101.25 -63.94 16.94
N GLY A 771 102.49 -64.10 16.48
CA GLY A 771 102.83 -64.35 15.08
C GLY A 771 102.78 -65.83 14.69
N LEU A 772 103.95 -66.47 14.58
CA LEU A 772 104.12 -67.85 14.10
C LEU A 772 103.33 -68.86 14.93
N ALA A 773 103.24 -68.67 16.25
CA ALA A 773 102.50 -69.57 17.14
C ALA A 773 101.00 -69.65 16.79
N PHE A 774 100.41 -68.53 16.34
CA PHE A 774 99.02 -68.47 15.89
C PHE A 774 98.89 -68.94 14.45
N ILE A 775 99.69 -68.39 13.52
CA ILE A 775 99.58 -68.70 12.09
C ILE A 775 99.80 -70.19 11.80
N ASN A 776 100.74 -70.86 12.48
CA ASN A 776 101.02 -72.28 12.24
C ASN A 776 99.90 -73.23 12.73
N LYS A 777 98.99 -72.75 13.58
CA LYS A 777 97.81 -73.51 14.02
C LYS A 777 96.62 -73.36 13.06
N LEU A 778 96.64 -72.35 12.18
CA LEU A 778 95.54 -72.13 11.24
C LEU A 778 95.52 -73.21 10.15
N ARG A 779 94.33 -73.67 9.80
CA ARG A 779 94.11 -74.70 8.77
C ARG A 779 93.42 -74.10 7.53
N PRO A 780 94.17 -73.77 6.46
CA PRO A 780 93.56 -73.37 5.19
C PRO A 780 92.77 -74.54 4.59
N VAL A 781 91.58 -74.25 4.05
CA VAL A 781 90.69 -75.24 3.44
C VAL A 781 90.10 -74.71 2.12
N THR A 782 89.60 -75.62 1.29
CA THR A 782 88.68 -75.26 0.19
C THR A 782 87.31 -75.88 0.43
N TYR A 783 86.25 -75.15 0.10
CA TYR A 783 84.88 -75.57 0.37
C TYR A 783 83.90 -75.05 -0.69
N THR A 784 82.73 -75.69 -0.79
CA THR A 784 81.53 -75.17 -1.44
C THR A 784 80.55 -74.70 -0.37
N LEU A 785 79.86 -73.59 -0.60
CA LEU A 785 78.88 -73.05 0.34
C LEU A 785 77.53 -73.72 0.12
N ASP A 786 76.85 -74.16 1.18
CA ASP A 786 75.40 -74.46 1.16
C ASP A 786 74.63 -73.13 1.26
N ALA A 787 74.46 -72.47 0.11
CA ALA A 787 73.84 -71.15 0.04
C ALA A 787 72.34 -71.23 0.34
N THR A 788 71.68 -72.31 -0.07
CA THR A 788 70.25 -72.55 0.17
C THR A 788 69.95 -72.78 1.64
N GLY A 789 70.76 -73.59 2.34
CA GLY A 789 70.62 -73.82 3.78
C GLY A 789 70.82 -72.54 4.60
N LEU A 790 71.82 -71.74 4.22
CA LEU A 790 72.07 -70.44 4.86
C LEU A 790 70.93 -69.45 4.62
N ASP A 791 70.42 -69.33 3.40
CA ASP A 791 69.30 -68.45 3.07
C ASP A 791 68.04 -68.81 3.88
N ASN A 792 67.71 -70.10 3.97
CA ASN A 792 66.59 -70.58 4.78
C ASN A 792 66.78 -70.30 6.28
N PHE A 793 68.01 -70.40 6.79
CA PHE A 793 68.31 -70.10 8.19
C PHE A 793 68.07 -68.62 8.51
N LEU A 794 68.55 -67.71 7.64
CA LEU A 794 68.40 -66.27 7.80
C LEU A 794 66.93 -65.82 7.67
N HIS A 795 66.14 -66.52 6.85
CA HIS A 795 64.75 -66.16 6.56
C HIS A 795 63.69 -67.03 7.25
N LYS A 796 64.07 -67.87 8.23
CA LYS A 796 63.17 -68.87 8.85
C LYS A 796 61.88 -68.31 9.46
N ASN A 797 61.86 -67.02 9.79
CA ASN A 797 60.72 -66.33 10.39
C ASN A 797 59.96 -65.40 9.42
N GLN A 798 60.34 -65.32 8.14
CA GLN A 798 59.60 -64.52 7.17
C GLN A 798 58.22 -65.12 6.90
N SER A 799 57.19 -64.27 6.78
CA SER A 799 55.83 -64.74 6.58
C SER A 799 55.64 -65.36 5.18
N LYS A 800 54.75 -66.38 5.09
CA LYS A 800 54.43 -67.05 3.82
C LYS A 800 53.74 -66.12 2.79
N LYS A 801 53.22 -64.96 3.21
CA LYS A 801 52.57 -63.98 2.31
C LYS A 801 53.59 -63.08 1.59
N ASP A 802 54.85 -63.10 2.01
CA ASP A 802 55.90 -62.17 1.54
C ASP A 802 56.84 -62.81 0.52
N GLN A 803 56.52 -64.03 0.06
CA GLN A 803 57.34 -64.72 -0.92
C GLN A 803 57.24 -64.02 -2.28
N PRO A 804 58.37 -63.80 -2.96
CA PRO A 804 58.37 -63.29 -4.32
C PRO A 804 57.49 -64.17 -5.21
N ASN A 805 56.87 -63.56 -6.22
CA ASN A 805 56.09 -64.32 -7.19
C ASN A 805 56.93 -65.47 -7.79
N ALA A 806 56.27 -66.51 -8.29
CA ALA A 806 56.93 -67.75 -8.70
C ALA A 806 58.11 -67.52 -9.67
N ALA A 807 58.03 -66.51 -10.54
CA ALA A 807 59.09 -66.16 -11.48
C ALA A 807 60.32 -65.57 -10.78
N ALA A 808 60.14 -64.60 -9.88
CA ALA A 808 61.22 -63.99 -9.12
C ALA A 808 61.87 -64.99 -8.15
N LYS A 809 61.07 -65.87 -7.52
CA LYS A 809 61.58 -66.96 -6.69
C LYS A 809 62.45 -67.93 -7.51
N ALA A 810 61.99 -68.34 -8.70
CA ALA A 810 62.75 -69.23 -9.57
C ALA A 810 64.10 -68.63 -10.02
N MET A 811 64.16 -67.30 -10.23
CA MET A 811 65.41 -66.61 -10.54
C MET A 811 66.38 -66.61 -9.34
N MET A 812 65.87 -66.38 -8.13
CA MET A 812 66.66 -66.40 -6.90
C MET A 812 67.21 -67.82 -6.61
N ASP A 813 66.35 -68.84 -6.70
CA ASP A 813 66.72 -70.25 -6.54
C ASP A 813 67.80 -70.66 -7.55
N ARG A 814 67.70 -70.17 -8.80
CA ARG A 814 68.74 -70.40 -9.82
C ARG A 814 70.06 -69.74 -9.41
N ALA A 815 70.03 -68.50 -8.93
CA ALA A 815 71.24 -67.78 -8.53
C ALA A 815 71.94 -68.44 -7.33
N LEU A 816 71.18 -68.91 -6.33
CA LEU A 816 71.71 -69.68 -5.20
C LEU A 816 72.40 -70.97 -5.68
N LYS A 817 71.73 -71.75 -6.53
CA LYS A 817 72.30 -72.99 -7.11
C LYS A 817 73.55 -72.75 -7.94
N GLU A 818 73.63 -71.65 -8.68
CA GLU A 818 74.86 -71.31 -9.41
C GLU A 818 76.02 -70.96 -8.45
N LYS A 819 75.73 -70.28 -7.33
CA LYS A 819 76.76 -69.96 -6.34
C LYS A 819 77.31 -71.19 -5.63
N GLU A 820 76.47 -72.19 -5.35
CA GLU A 820 76.88 -73.46 -4.72
C GLU A 820 77.91 -74.24 -5.54
N LYS A 821 77.98 -74.01 -6.87
CA LYS A 821 79.01 -74.59 -7.75
C LYS A 821 80.39 -73.93 -7.60
N THR A 822 80.47 -72.78 -6.94
CA THR A 822 81.72 -72.03 -6.79
C THR A 822 82.55 -72.65 -5.67
N ARG A 823 83.80 -72.99 -5.97
CA ARG A 823 84.77 -73.48 -4.98
C ARG A 823 85.53 -72.30 -4.37
N PHE A 824 85.40 -72.13 -3.07
CA PHE A 824 86.05 -71.07 -2.30
C PHE A 824 87.29 -71.60 -1.57
N THR A 825 88.21 -70.70 -1.24
CA THR A 825 89.40 -70.98 -0.41
C THR A 825 89.34 -70.07 0.81
N GLY A 826 89.62 -70.61 1.99
CA GLY A 826 89.50 -69.86 3.23
C GLY A 826 89.81 -70.66 4.49
N PHE A 827 89.25 -70.20 5.61
CA PHE A 827 89.31 -70.87 6.92
C PHE A 827 87.91 -71.14 7.45
N VAL A 828 87.78 -72.15 8.31
CA VAL A 828 86.56 -72.39 9.10
C VAL A 828 86.65 -71.55 10.37
N ALA A 829 85.68 -70.66 10.60
CA ALA A 829 85.71 -69.69 11.69
C ALA A 829 85.87 -70.34 13.08
N GLN A 830 85.17 -71.45 13.33
CA GLN A 830 85.23 -72.20 14.58
C GLN A 830 86.62 -72.80 14.84
N ASP A 831 87.32 -73.24 13.80
CA ASP A 831 88.69 -73.76 13.91
C ASP A 831 89.68 -72.63 14.27
N VAL A 832 89.49 -71.45 13.68
CA VAL A 832 90.28 -70.24 13.99
C VAL A 832 90.04 -69.81 15.44
N GLU A 833 88.77 -69.78 15.88
CA GLU A 833 88.42 -69.43 17.25
C GLU A 833 89.04 -70.38 18.28
N LYS A 834 88.94 -71.69 18.02
CA LYS A 834 89.61 -72.70 18.84
C LYS A 834 91.11 -72.45 18.93
N SER A 835 91.77 -72.20 17.79
CA SER A 835 93.21 -71.95 17.73
C SER A 835 93.63 -70.69 18.49
N ALA A 836 92.83 -69.63 18.44
CA ALA A 836 93.06 -68.38 19.17
C ALA A 836 92.90 -68.58 20.69
N LYS A 837 91.83 -69.27 21.11
CA LYS A 837 91.55 -69.59 22.53
C LYS A 837 92.65 -70.43 23.18
N GLU A 838 93.19 -71.43 22.47
CA GLU A 838 94.32 -72.25 22.95
C GLU A 838 95.58 -71.44 23.28
N LEU A 839 95.76 -70.27 22.66
CA LEU A 839 96.89 -69.36 22.89
C LEU A 839 96.57 -68.23 23.87
N GLY A 840 95.34 -68.20 24.43
CA GLY A 840 94.87 -67.06 25.21
C GLY A 840 94.75 -65.77 24.40
N PHE A 841 94.68 -65.86 23.07
CA PHE A 841 94.62 -64.71 22.17
C PHE A 841 93.18 -64.40 21.78
N ASN A 842 92.71 -63.22 22.17
CA ASN A 842 91.38 -62.74 21.76
C ASN A 842 91.48 -62.06 20.39
N PHE A 843 91.40 -62.85 19.32
CA PHE A 843 91.60 -62.37 17.96
C PHE A 843 90.35 -61.64 17.42
N SER A 844 90.52 -60.35 17.08
CA SER A 844 89.43 -59.49 16.58
C SER A 844 88.84 -59.92 15.24
N GLY A 845 89.54 -60.77 14.49
CA GLY A 845 89.11 -61.22 13.17
C GLY A 845 88.03 -62.30 13.19
N ILE A 846 87.67 -62.82 14.37
CA ILE A 846 86.55 -63.76 14.53
C ILE A 846 85.30 -62.99 14.95
N ASP A 847 84.23 -63.17 14.18
CA ASP A 847 82.89 -62.76 14.59
C ASP A 847 82.15 -64.00 15.08
N ALA A 848 82.06 -64.18 16.40
CA ALA A 848 81.37 -65.31 17.00
C ALA A 848 79.88 -65.00 17.15
N PRO A 849 78.98 -65.98 16.92
CA PRO A 849 77.55 -65.78 16.97
C PRO A 849 77.12 -65.37 18.37
N LYS A 850 76.35 -64.28 18.47
CA LYS A 850 75.91 -63.74 19.77
C LYS A 850 74.63 -64.38 20.29
N ASN A 851 73.89 -65.08 19.41
CA ASN A 851 72.65 -65.78 19.72
C ASN A 851 72.44 -66.96 18.74
N GLU A 852 71.39 -67.77 18.96
CA GLU A 852 71.05 -68.95 18.14
C GLU A 852 70.61 -68.65 16.69
N ASN A 853 70.38 -67.38 16.37
CA ASN A 853 69.96 -66.91 15.05
C ASN A 853 71.10 -66.22 14.28
N ASP A 854 72.31 -66.23 14.83
CA ASP A 854 73.49 -65.59 14.27
C ASP A 854 74.47 -66.64 13.69
N VAL A 855 75.36 -66.20 12.79
CA VAL A 855 76.33 -67.08 12.12
C VAL A 855 77.75 -66.63 12.40
N TYR A 856 78.70 -67.58 12.37
CA TYR A 856 80.11 -67.25 12.48
C TYR A 856 80.61 -66.47 11.25
N GLY A 857 81.41 -65.44 11.50
CA GLY A 857 82.10 -64.64 10.48
C GLY A 857 83.63 -64.61 10.66
N LEU A 858 84.34 -64.34 9.56
CA LEU A 858 85.79 -64.10 9.57
C LEU A 858 86.14 -62.81 8.82
N ARG A 859 87.01 -62.00 9.43
CA ARG A 859 87.56 -60.76 8.86
C ARG A 859 88.96 -61.04 8.34
N TYR A 860 89.07 -61.41 7.07
CA TYR A 860 90.35 -61.82 6.47
C TYR A 860 91.44 -60.74 6.57
N ALA A 861 91.09 -59.46 6.55
CA ALA A 861 92.04 -58.36 6.70
C ALA A 861 92.75 -58.35 8.08
N ASP A 862 92.09 -58.85 9.13
CA ASP A 862 92.65 -58.84 10.49
C ASP A 862 93.79 -59.85 10.65
N PHE A 863 93.87 -60.86 9.79
CA PHE A 863 94.98 -61.83 9.76
C PHE A 863 96.29 -61.20 9.29
N VAL A 864 96.24 -60.04 8.62
CA VAL A 864 97.44 -59.35 8.13
C VAL A 864 98.37 -59.00 9.29
N VAL A 865 97.86 -58.57 10.44
CA VAL A 865 98.70 -58.16 11.57
C VAL A 865 99.44 -59.35 12.21
N PRO A 866 98.79 -60.48 12.54
CA PRO A 866 99.50 -61.69 12.95
C PRO A 866 100.45 -62.24 11.87
N LEU A 867 100.10 -62.14 10.58
CA LEU A 867 101.00 -62.53 9.49
C LEU A 867 102.26 -61.67 9.44
N VAL A 868 102.12 -60.34 9.58
CA VAL A 868 103.27 -59.42 9.66
C VAL A 868 104.16 -59.81 10.85
N LYS A 869 103.58 -60.06 12.02
CA LYS A 869 104.33 -60.50 13.19
C LYS A 869 105.01 -61.86 12.99
N ALA A 870 104.32 -62.82 12.35
CA ALA A 870 104.87 -64.12 12.03
C ALA A 870 106.09 -64.00 11.08
N VAL A 871 106.01 -63.13 10.08
CA VAL A 871 107.14 -62.85 9.18
C VAL A 871 108.32 -62.22 9.93
N GLN A 872 108.06 -61.27 10.85
CA GLN A 872 109.11 -60.70 11.70
C GLN A 872 109.79 -61.75 12.58
N GLU A 873 109.02 -62.62 13.23
CA GLU A 873 109.55 -63.71 14.06
C GLU A 873 110.31 -64.74 13.23
N GLN A 874 109.80 -65.07 12.03
CA GLN A 874 110.47 -65.97 11.10
C GLN A 874 111.79 -65.39 10.61
N GLN A 875 111.85 -64.08 10.33
CA GLN A 875 113.09 -63.41 9.94
C GLN A 875 114.14 -63.49 11.05
N VAL A 876 113.76 -63.29 12.31
CA VAL A 876 114.69 -63.46 13.46
C VAL A 876 115.23 -64.89 13.55
N LEU A 877 114.39 -65.91 13.30
CA LEU A 877 114.83 -67.30 13.26
C LEU A 877 115.77 -67.57 12.08
N ILE A 878 115.49 -66.99 10.91
CA ILE A 878 116.35 -67.08 9.72
C ILE A 878 117.70 -66.43 10.00
N ASP A 879 117.73 -65.21 10.53
CA ASP A 879 118.97 -64.49 10.85
C ASP A 879 119.80 -65.27 11.88
N LYS A 880 119.15 -65.84 12.90
CA LYS A 880 119.80 -66.72 13.89
C LYS A 880 120.37 -67.97 13.22
N LYS A 881 119.64 -68.61 12.31
CA LYS A 881 120.11 -69.77 11.56
C LYS A 881 121.26 -69.42 10.63
N GLN A 882 121.21 -68.27 9.97
CA GLN A 882 122.26 -67.77 9.10
C GLN A 882 123.54 -67.51 9.91
N LYS A 883 123.44 -66.88 11.08
CA LYS A 883 124.59 -66.69 11.98
C LYS A 883 125.19 -68.02 12.45
N GLN A 884 124.35 -69.01 12.79
CA GLN A 884 124.83 -70.36 13.12
C GLN A 884 125.55 -71.03 11.94
N ILE A 885 125.04 -70.85 10.73
CA ILE A 885 125.68 -71.34 9.50
C ILE A 885 127.03 -70.64 9.30
N ASP A 886 127.11 -69.33 9.50
CA ASP A 886 128.36 -68.56 9.35
C ASP A 886 129.41 -68.96 10.40
N GLU A 887 128.99 -69.23 11.65
CA GLU A 887 129.84 -69.75 12.72
C GLU A 887 130.34 -71.18 12.41
N LEU A 888 129.44 -72.06 11.96
CA LEU A 888 129.80 -73.43 11.51
C LEU A 888 130.73 -73.40 10.29
N LEU A 889 130.54 -72.46 9.36
CA LEU A 889 131.44 -72.26 8.22
C LEU A 889 132.83 -71.79 8.67
N LYS A 890 132.91 -70.89 9.67
CA LYS A 890 134.19 -70.50 10.28
C LYS A 890 134.89 -71.66 10.97
N GLU A 891 134.17 -72.47 11.74
CA GLU A 891 134.74 -73.67 12.39
C GLU A 891 135.20 -74.71 11.36
N LEU A 892 134.41 -74.95 10.31
CA LEU A 892 134.79 -75.84 9.21
C LEU A 892 136.05 -75.33 8.50
N GLN A 893 136.17 -74.02 8.30
CA GLN A 893 137.34 -73.40 7.69
C GLN A 893 138.58 -73.53 8.59
N ALA A 894 138.43 -73.33 9.91
CA ALA A 894 139.50 -73.55 10.88
C ALA A 894 139.93 -75.03 10.97
N ILE A 895 139.01 -75.98 10.84
CA ILE A 895 139.32 -77.42 10.76
C ILE A 895 140.05 -77.74 9.45
N LYS A 896 139.60 -77.18 8.32
CA LYS A 896 140.30 -77.35 7.03
C LYS A 896 141.71 -76.78 7.04
N GLU A 897 141.96 -75.68 7.76
CA GLU A 897 143.30 -75.12 7.93
C GLU A 897 144.20 -75.96 8.86
N LYS A 898 143.64 -76.70 9.83
CA LYS A 898 144.38 -77.66 10.67
C LYS A 898 144.71 -78.99 9.99
N ILE A 899 144.08 -79.30 8.85
CA ILE A 899 144.31 -80.51 8.05
C ILE A 899 145.33 -80.27 6.93
N LYS A 900 145.69 -79.00 6.66
CA LYS A 900 146.88 -78.61 5.90
C LYS A 900 148.08 -78.49 6.84
#